data_AF-A0A2V6BH88-F1
#
_entry.id   AF-A0A2V6BH88-F1
#
_cell.length_a   1.000
_cell.length_b   1.000
_cell.length_c   1.000
_cell.angle_alpha   90.00
_cell.angle_beta   90.00
_cell.angle_gamma   90.00
#
_symmetry.space_group_name_H-M   'P 1'
#
loop_
_entity.id
_entity.type
_entity.pdbx_description
1 polymer ?
#
loop_
_entity_poly.entity_id
_entity_poly.type
_entity_poly.pdbx_seq_one_letter_code
_entity_poly.pdbx_strand_id
1 'polypeptide(L)'
;MTELVSSVADRIDRAVQRVTPFAYRVRRTGRRWMRRALRKPRSVSEGPNLLPLLIQVLASFTKADGVIMEEEIDSSLGFLRYDYPEAVYSELRQLFRQALYEQQDLAVMAQKLGAQLSTERKIMLGVQLYDLISQAGLKQEQVVAFYSFMSQMGMAAQAIDIVYQLNASEDSDPSIYQHGASPLESLSFGPDGKADIILKNLSETDRLMAFRYHDLILLKNYSGQNVSVRGRPLVRGGFCRIYPGQRILAGDQVLSYQELAQYFNAKKNVSLPQIFIRVNKDSDEVQLERSRTRESALRVTFGLNVRVKALRDVNAELNGVRLQAGTKVEATLDDRIVFHNDSELDLNDLRRRARALGGRFQLKASKSEYLVSNDPSRLQADDILLSPGTSGDVVLKIFCDYDQRVGQLEVIEADRPIMVGNEPVRTTAQLKDGDTIRIDVGQILRCNFSERIIEEERNIIRTLEVTEVTHRFSKGEIGLDGISFDVTRGELVCVMGASGSGKSTLLRVLAGQLQPTSGDVFLNGQSLYQNLDTLKQYVSYMPQQDAFDEQLTIGENLLFAAAIRAPHLSRRDRSRRLEAKLVELGLGERRDAVVGSPERKLLSGGERKRLNIGLDMFGMSDVYLFDEPTSGLSSKDSEHVMEIIRGLSHNKIVIVTIHQPSSKLFQMFHKAILLDKGGRLVFFGTPSDMLRYFAEAEHQHQFGAE
;
A
#
# COMPACT_ATOMS: atom_id res chain seq x y z
N MET A 1 0.17 77.17 -21.44
CA MET A 1 1.07 76.12 -20.92
C MET A 1 0.38 74.77 -20.71
N THR A 2 -0.95 74.66 -20.85
CA THR A 2 -1.67 73.37 -20.72
C THR A 2 -1.91 72.63 -22.05
N GLU A 3 -1.85 73.30 -23.21
CA GLU A 3 -1.96 72.63 -24.54
C GLU A 3 -0.62 72.14 -25.12
N LEU A 4 0.51 72.64 -24.60
CA LEU A 4 1.85 72.18 -25.02
C LEU A 4 2.26 70.88 -24.31
N VAL A 5 1.69 70.57 -23.14
CA VAL A 5 1.98 69.34 -22.39
C VAL A 5 1.16 68.16 -22.91
N SER A 6 -0.07 68.38 -23.40
CA SER A 6 -0.89 67.30 -23.97
C SER A 6 -0.39 66.85 -25.35
N SER A 7 0.07 67.76 -26.22
CA SER A 7 0.55 67.38 -27.56
C SER A 7 1.91 66.67 -27.58
N VAL A 8 2.73 66.82 -26.53
CA VAL A 8 4.00 66.09 -26.36
C VAL A 8 3.75 64.69 -25.79
N ALA A 9 2.83 64.53 -24.84
CA ALA A 9 2.45 63.23 -24.31
C ALA A 9 1.85 62.30 -25.40
N ASP A 10 1.00 62.86 -26.26
CA ASP A 10 0.28 62.10 -27.28
C ASP A 10 1.16 61.70 -28.50
N ARG A 11 2.28 62.41 -28.71
CA ARG A 11 3.33 62.04 -29.68
C ARG A 11 4.31 61.00 -29.14
N ILE A 12 4.56 60.99 -27.83
CA ILE A 12 5.42 59.99 -27.19
C ILE A 12 4.70 58.64 -27.13
N ASP A 13 3.39 58.61 -26.81
CA ASP A 13 2.62 57.36 -26.79
C ASP A 13 2.48 56.71 -28.18
N ARG A 14 2.32 57.51 -29.24
CA ARG A 14 2.28 56.99 -30.62
C ARG A 14 3.63 56.52 -31.15
N ALA A 15 4.75 57.01 -30.62
CA ALA A 15 6.09 56.51 -30.95
C ALA A 15 6.44 55.22 -30.18
N VAL A 16 5.95 55.08 -28.95
CA VAL A 16 6.18 53.89 -28.11
C VAL A 16 5.35 52.67 -28.57
N GLN A 17 4.21 52.88 -29.23
CA GLN A 17 3.38 51.79 -29.76
C GLN A 17 3.81 51.21 -31.11
N ARG A 18 4.82 51.77 -31.81
CA ARG A 18 5.26 51.28 -33.13
C ARG A 18 6.59 50.52 -33.18
N VAL A 19 7.31 50.37 -32.06
CA VAL A 19 8.65 49.71 -32.05
C VAL A 19 8.68 48.39 -31.26
N THR A 20 7.55 47.91 -30.74
CA THR A 20 7.50 46.72 -29.86
C THR A 20 6.65 45.57 -30.41
N PRO A 21 7.05 44.96 -31.55
CA PRO A 21 6.85 43.51 -31.69
C PRO A 21 8.11 42.69 -32.05
N PHE A 22 9.28 43.33 -32.26
CA PHE A 22 10.50 42.61 -32.65
C PHE A 22 11.57 42.53 -31.54
N ALA A 23 11.73 43.60 -30.75
CA ALA A 23 12.74 43.65 -29.68
C ALA A 23 12.43 42.75 -28.46
N TYR A 24 11.16 42.36 -28.26
CA TYR A 24 10.77 41.43 -27.18
C TYR A 24 11.05 39.96 -27.53
N ARG A 25 11.24 39.64 -28.82
CA ARG A 25 11.46 38.28 -29.31
C ARG A 25 12.95 37.88 -29.28
N VAL A 26 13.87 38.83 -29.43
CA VAL A 26 15.33 38.56 -29.44
C VAL A 26 15.95 38.56 -28.03
N ARG A 27 15.39 39.29 -27.06
CA ARG A 27 15.89 39.31 -25.66
C ARG A 27 15.48 38.09 -24.83
N ARG A 28 14.51 37.29 -25.28
CA ARG A 28 13.95 36.13 -24.55
C ARG A 28 14.61 34.80 -24.94
N THR A 29 15.18 34.69 -26.14
CA THR A 29 15.94 33.52 -26.61
C THR A 29 17.35 33.47 -26.02
N GLY A 30 18.07 34.61 -25.99
CA GLY A 30 19.42 34.68 -25.40
C GLY A 30 19.46 34.42 -23.89
N ARG A 31 18.48 34.94 -23.13
CA ARG A 31 18.36 34.67 -21.68
C ARG A 31 17.89 33.24 -21.38
N ARG A 32 17.19 32.56 -22.30
CA ARG A 32 16.81 31.14 -22.14
C ARG A 32 17.97 30.19 -22.42
N TRP A 33 18.86 30.54 -23.36
CA TRP A 33 20.07 29.76 -23.64
C TRP A 33 21.12 29.91 -22.53
N MET A 34 21.37 31.12 -22.03
CA MET A 34 22.23 31.31 -20.85
C MET A 34 21.65 30.67 -19.58
N ARG A 35 20.32 30.68 -19.37
CA ARG A 35 19.68 29.98 -18.24
C ARG A 35 19.61 28.46 -18.39
N ARG A 36 19.76 27.92 -19.61
CA ARG A 36 19.89 26.46 -19.86
C ARG A 36 21.33 25.99 -19.72
N ALA A 37 22.31 26.78 -20.14
CA ALA A 37 23.73 26.48 -19.97
C ALA A 37 24.21 26.64 -18.51
N LEU A 38 23.58 27.53 -17.73
CA LEU A 38 23.90 27.76 -16.31
C LEU A 38 22.99 27.01 -15.32
N ARG A 39 22.04 26.20 -15.80
CA ARG A 39 21.30 25.28 -14.92
C ARG A 39 22.12 24.00 -14.78
N LYS A 40 22.95 23.95 -13.73
CA LYS A 40 23.27 22.67 -13.11
C LYS A 40 21.93 21.96 -12.82
N PRO A 41 21.79 20.66 -13.15
CA PRO A 41 20.61 19.90 -12.77
C PRO A 41 20.37 20.11 -11.27
N ARG A 42 19.14 20.47 -10.91
CA ARG A 42 18.73 20.56 -9.51
C ARG A 42 18.65 19.14 -8.97
N SER A 43 19.79 18.60 -8.59
CA SER A 43 19.86 17.44 -7.71
C SER A 43 19.65 17.94 -6.29
N VAL A 44 18.66 17.32 -5.64
CA VAL A 44 18.59 17.10 -4.19
C VAL A 44 18.31 18.32 -3.30
N SER A 45 17.34 18.12 -2.41
CA SER A 45 17.06 18.89 -1.21
C SER A 45 18.32 19.30 -0.45
N GLU A 46 18.25 20.42 0.27
CA GLU A 46 19.29 20.95 1.16
C GLU A 46 19.71 19.96 2.27
N GLY A 47 20.58 19.02 1.90
CA GLY A 47 21.36 18.10 2.70
C GLY A 47 22.47 17.50 1.81
N PRO A 48 23.60 17.05 2.35
CA PRO A 48 24.68 16.51 1.53
C PRO A 48 24.18 15.30 0.72
N ASN A 49 24.22 15.39 -0.62
CA ASN A 49 23.88 14.28 -1.50
C ASN A 49 24.96 13.20 -1.40
N LEU A 50 24.76 12.25 -0.49
CA LEU A 50 25.68 11.14 -0.19
C LEU A 50 25.66 10.01 -1.21
N LEU A 51 24.72 10.03 -2.17
CA LEU A 51 24.49 8.94 -3.11
C LEU A 51 25.73 8.53 -3.92
N PRO A 52 26.54 9.45 -4.49
CA PRO A 52 27.77 9.07 -5.18
C PRO A 52 28.79 8.37 -4.26
N LEU A 53 28.86 8.81 -2.99
CA LEU A 53 29.77 8.24 -2.01
C LEU A 53 29.34 6.81 -1.61
N LEU A 54 28.04 6.57 -1.48
CA LEU A 54 27.49 5.24 -1.21
C LEU A 54 27.72 4.29 -2.39
N ILE A 55 27.52 4.76 -3.63
CA ILE A 55 27.82 4.00 -4.86
C ILE A 55 29.29 3.57 -4.88
N GLN A 56 30.19 4.50 -4.55
CA GLN A 56 31.61 4.21 -4.47
C GLN A 56 31.87 3.08 -3.47
N VAL A 57 31.45 3.26 -2.21
CA VAL A 57 31.65 2.25 -1.17
C VAL A 57 31.11 0.88 -1.60
N LEU A 58 29.87 0.78 -2.10
CA LEU A 58 29.32 -0.50 -2.58
C LEU A 58 30.18 -1.14 -3.69
N ALA A 59 30.62 -0.33 -4.67
CA ALA A 59 31.49 -0.80 -5.74
C ALA A 59 32.83 -1.34 -5.23
N SER A 60 33.42 -0.73 -4.18
CA SER A 60 34.69 -1.19 -3.60
C SER A 60 34.60 -2.58 -2.97
N PHE A 61 33.45 -2.92 -2.37
CA PHE A 61 33.21 -4.23 -1.76
C PHE A 61 32.76 -5.31 -2.77
N THR A 62 32.40 -4.92 -3.99
CA THR A 62 31.97 -5.85 -5.06
C THR A 62 33.17 -6.47 -5.81
N LYS A 63 34.36 -5.87 -5.72
CA LYS A 63 35.53 -6.18 -6.57
C LYS A 63 36.29 -7.45 -6.10
N ALA A 64 35.66 -8.62 -6.15
CA ALA A 64 36.25 -9.85 -5.62
C ALA A 64 37.01 -10.69 -6.65
N ASP A 65 36.59 -10.78 -7.92
CA ASP A 65 37.14 -11.79 -8.85
C ASP A 65 37.56 -11.28 -10.24
N GLY A 66 37.55 -9.97 -10.48
CA GLY A 66 37.94 -9.38 -11.78
C GLY A 66 36.99 -9.68 -12.94
N VAL A 67 36.01 -10.58 -12.75
CA VAL A 67 34.86 -10.82 -13.62
C VAL A 67 33.63 -10.36 -12.86
N ILE A 68 33.06 -9.23 -13.29
CA ILE A 68 31.87 -8.66 -12.66
C ILE A 68 30.66 -9.18 -13.41
N MET A 69 29.77 -9.90 -12.71
CA MET A 69 28.50 -10.28 -13.30
C MET A 69 27.54 -9.08 -13.25
N GLU A 70 26.82 -8.80 -14.34
CA GLU A 70 25.78 -7.76 -14.38
C GLU A 70 24.76 -7.90 -13.24
N GLU A 71 24.56 -9.13 -12.77
CA GLU A 71 23.68 -9.45 -11.66
C GLU A 71 24.15 -8.87 -10.31
N GLU A 72 25.46 -8.77 -10.08
CA GLU A 72 26.04 -8.18 -8.86
C GLU A 72 25.87 -6.66 -8.84
N ILE A 73 25.97 -6.02 -10.01
CA ILE A 73 25.72 -4.58 -10.17
C ILE A 73 24.24 -4.28 -9.91
N ASP A 74 23.33 -5.04 -10.51
CA ASP A 74 21.89 -4.87 -10.31
C ASP A 74 21.47 -5.16 -8.86
N SER A 75 22.09 -6.14 -8.20
CA SER A 75 21.91 -6.41 -6.77
C SER A 75 22.37 -5.22 -5.91
N SER A 76 23.59 -4.73 -6.16
CA SER A 76 24.21 -3.60 -5.46
C SER A 76 23.44 -2.28 -5.65
N LEU A 77 22.91 -2.05 -6.85
CA LEU A 77 22.13 -0.85 -7.17
C LEU A 77 20.66 -0.98 -6.76
N GLY A 78 20.14 -2.20 -6.61
CA GLY A 78 18.81 -2.46 -6.09
C GLY A 78 18.58 -1.81 -4.72
N PHE A 79 19.61 -1.78 -3.87
CA PHE A 79 19.61 -1.10 -2.58
C PHE A 79 19.32 0.40 -2.72
N LEU A 80 20.10 1.06 -3.58
CA LEU A 80 20.00 2.50 -3.78
C LEU A 80 18.73 2.91 -4.51
N ARG A 81 18.19 2.06 -5.38
CA ARG A 81 16.92 2.33 -6.07
C ARG A 81 15.74 2.45 -5.10
N TYR A 82 15.77 1.70 -4.00
CA TYR A 82 14.74 1.77 -2.97
C TYR A 82 14.91 3.01 -2.08
N ASP A 83 16.14 3.27 -1.63
CA ASP A 83 16.44 4.38 -0.72
C ASP A 83 16.45 5.76 -1.43
N TYR A 84 16.66 5.76 -2.76
CA TYR A 84 16.70 6.93 -3.64
C TYR A 84 15.83 6.72 -4.89
N PRO A 85 14.49 6.66 -4.73
CA PRO A 85 13.58 6.38 -5.84
C PRO A 85 13.59 7.46 -6.93
N GLU A 86 14.00 8.69 -6.57
CA GLU A 86 14.17 9.84 -7.47
C GLU A 86 15.40 9.71 -8.39
N ALA A 87 16.32 8.78 -8.09
CA ALA A 87 17.54 8.61 -8.86
C ALA A 87 17.28 7.82 -10.14
N VAL A 88 17.74 8.36 -11.26
CA VAL A 88 17.59 7.70 -12.56
C VAL A 88 18.48 6.47 -12.59
N TYR A 89 17.89 5.28 -12.77
CA TYR A 89 18.62 4.01 -12.68
C TYR A 89 19.80 3.91 -13.67
N SER A 90 19.65 4.45 -14.87
CA SER A 90 20.75 4.50 -15.86
C SER A 90 21.93 5.35 -15.38
N GLU A 91 21.68 6.43 -14.64
CA GLU A 91 22.73 7.27 -14.05
C GLU A 91 23.41 6.55 -12.88
N LEU A 92 22.65 5.88 -12.01
CA LEU A 92 23.19 5.04 -10.93
C LEU A 92 24.15 3.98 -11.49
N ARG A 93 23.73 3.31 -12.56
CA ARG A 93 24.52 2.27 -13.22
C ARG A 93 25.80 2.81 -13.84
N GLN A 94 25.75 3.99 -14.45
CA GLN A 94 26.93 4.64 -14.99
C GLN A 94 27.93 5.02 -13.88
N LEU A 95 27.44 5.61 -12.78
CA LEU A 95 28.27 5.98 -11.63
C LEU A 95 28.90 4.75 -10.98
N PHE A 96 28.16 3.65 -10.83
CA PHE A 96 28.68 2.41 -10.26
C PHE A 96 29.78 1.80 -11.13
N ARG A 97 29.56 1.71 -12.44
CA ARG A 97 30.59 1.25 -13.38
C ARG A 97 31.83 2.12 -13.33
N GLN A 98 31.68 3.43 -13.26
CA GLN A 98 32.82 4.34 -13.12
C GLN A 98 33.56 4.07 -11.80
N ALA A 99 32.84 3.95 -10.69
CA ALA A 99 33.41 3.70 -9.37
C ALA A 99 34.15 2.35 -9.25
N LEU A 100 33.79 1.33 -10.03
CA LEU A 100 34.48 0.03 -10.06
C LEU A 100 35.93 0.13 -10.56
N TYR A 101 36.21 1.09 -11.45
CA TYR A 101 37.55 1.30 -12.05
C TYR A 101 38.38 2.36 -11.32
N GLU A 102 37.77 3.12 -10.41
CA GLU A 102 38.47 4.12 -9.59
C GLU A 102 39.11 3.46 -8.35
N GLN A 103 40.31 3.90 -7.97
CA GLN A 103 40.87 3.56 -6.65
C GLN A 103 40.15 4.40 -5.59
N GLN A 104 39.59 3.71 -4.60
CA GLN A 104 38.79 4.34 -3.55
C GLN A 104 39.52 4.26 -2.22
N ASP A 105 39.60 5.40 -1.52
CA ASP A 105 40.06 5.45 -0.14
C ASP A 105 38.88 5.20 0.80
N LEU A 106 38.68 3.92 1.14
CA LEU A 106 37.63 3.47 2.04
C LEU A 106 37.65 4.21 3.38
N ALA A 107 38.81 4.65 3.86
CA ALA A 107 38.92 5.26 5.17
C ALA A 107 38.35 6.68 5.21
N VAL A 108 38.68 7.47 4.18
CA VAL A 108 38.13 8.81 3.99
C VAL A 108 36.61 8.74 3.76
N MET A 109 36.14 7.73 3.01
CA MET A 109 34.71 7.53 2.77
C MET A 109 33.97 7.16 4.07
N ALA A 110 34.53 6.25 4.87
CA ALA A 110 33.97 5.83 6.15
C ALA A 110 33.81 7.01 7.11
N GLN A 111 34.82 7.87 7.24
CA GLN A 111 34.72 9.05 8.12
C GLN A 111 33.63 10.03 7.67
N LYS A 112 33.53 10.31 6.36
CA LYS A 112 32.50 11.19 5.81
C LYS A 112 31.09 10.65 6.03
N LEU A 113 30.88 9.36 5.75
CA LEU A 113 29.59 8.70 5.99
C LEU A 113 29.29 8.60 7.49
N GLY A 114 30.29 8.29 8.30
CA GLY A 114 30.20 8.22 9.76
C GLY A 114 29.71 9.52 10.39
N ALA A 115 30.10 10.68 9.85
CA ALA A 115 29.67 11.98 10.35
C ALA A 115 28.25 12.40 9.90
N GLN A 116 27.75 11.85 8.79
CA GLN A 116 26.52 12.33 8.14
C GLN A 116 25.35 11.34 8.20
N LEU A 117 25.63 10.03 8.36
CA LEU A 117 24.59 9.01 8.50
C LEU A 117 24.13 8.91 9.96
N SER A 118 22.82 8.72 10.15
CA SER A 118 22.26 8.28 11.43
C SER A 118 22.76 6.87 11.78
N THR A 119 22.74 6.51 13.06
CA THR A 119 23.10 5.16 13.52
C THR A 119 22.37 4.07 12.75
N GLU A 120 21.06 4.25 12.52
CA GLU A 120 20.25 3.30 11.75
C GLU A 120 20.75 3.10 10.33
N ARG A 121 21.09 4.20 9.63
CA ARG A 121 21.62 4.14 8.27
C ARG A 121 23.00 3.50 8.20
N LYS A 122 23.82 3.66 9.25
CA LYS A 122 25.12 2.97 9.34
C LYS A 122 24.96 1.47 9.52
N ILE A 123 24.02 1.02 10.36
CA ILE A 123 23.69 -0.41 10.53
C ILE A 123 23.21 -0.98 9.19
N MET A 124 22.28 -0.28 8.53
CA MET A 124 21.76 -0.70 7.23
C MET A 124 22.87 -0.83 6.18
N LEU A 125 23.78 0.13 6.08
CA LEU A 125 24.95 0.05 5.21
C LEU A 125 25.83 -1.15 5.59
N GLY A 126 26.08 -1.37 6.88
CA GLY A 126 26.87 -2.53 7.35
C GLY A 126 26.28 -3.86 6.90
N VAL A 127 24.96 -4.04 7.03
CA VAL A 127 24.26 -5.24 6.57
C VAL A 127 24.40 -5.42 5.04
N GLN A 128 24.29 -4.33 4.27
CA GLN A 128 24.44 -4.34 2.81
C GLN A 128 25.86 -4.72 2.38
N LEU A 129 26.88 -4.14 3.02
CA LEU A 129 28.27 -4.47 2.71
C LEU A 129 28.57 -5.93 3.04
N TYR A 130 28.05 -6.43 4.16
CA TYR A 130 28.23 -7.82 4.53
C TYR A 130 27.57 -8.79 3.53
N ASP A 131 26.36 -8.48 3.03
CA ASP A 131 25.69 -9.26 1.99
C ASP A 131 26.55 -9.37 0.71
N LEU A 132 27.17 -8.27 0.27
CA LEU A 132 28.08 -8.27 -0.88
C LEU A 132 29.31 -9.17 -0.63
N ILE A 133 29.90 -9.09 0.56
CA ILE A 133 31.06 -9.92 0.93
C ILE A 133 30.67 -11.41 1.00
N SER A 134 29.46 -11.70 1.48
CA SER A 134 28.94 -13.07 1.54
C SER A 134 28.70 -13.64 0.14
N GLN A 135 28.18 -12.84 -0.80
CA GLN A 135 28.00 -13.25 -2.19
C GLN A 135 29.35 -13.51 -2.89
N ALA A 136 30.39 -12.75 -2.52
CA ALA A 136 31.75 -12.93 -2.99
C ALA A 136 32.52 -14.12 -2.34
N GLY A 137 31.85 -14.94 -1.54
CA GLY A 137 32.45 -16.13 -0.91
C GLY A 137 33.23 -15.84 0.37
N LEU A 138 32.96 -14.73 1.06
CA LEU A 138 33.53 -14.38 2.38
C LEU A 138 35.07 -14.33 2.40
N LYS A 139 35.69 -13.71 1.38
CA LYS A 139 37.15 -13.57 1.34
C LYS A 139 37.67 -12.81 2.55
N GLN A 140 38.70 -13.36 3.20
CA GLN A 140 39.24 -12.84 4.47
C GLN A 140 39.64 -11.36 4.38
N GLU A 141 40.22 -10.93 3.26
CA GLU A 141 40.60 -9.54 3.01
C GLU A 141 39.40 -8.58 3.02
N GLN A 142 38.26 -8.99 2.46
CA GLN A 142 37.05 -8.18 2.41
C GLN A 142 36.37 -8.10 3.78
N VAL A 143 36.39 -9.19 4.55
CA VAL A 143 35.89 -9.20 5.93
C VAL A 143 36.72 -8.27 6.83
N VAL A 144 38.04 -8.25 6.68
CA VAL A 144 38.93 -7.31 7.39
C VAL A 144 38.63 -5.86 6.97
N ALA A 145 38.47 -5.60 5.67
CA ALA A 145 38.11 -4.29 5.15
C ALA A 145 36.76 -3.81 5.72
N PHE A 146 35.78 -4.71 5.85
CA PHE A 146 34.48 -4.42 6.45
C PHE A 146 34.59 -4.00 7.92
N TYR A 147 35.31 -4.76 8.74
CA TYR A 147 35.50 -4.39 10.15
C TYR A 147 36.20 -3.05 10.31
N SER A 148 37.24 -2.80 9.50
CA SER A 148 37.94 -1.52 9.48
C SER A 148 37.01 -0.36 9.09
N PHE A 149 36.23 -0.53 8.03
CA PHE A 149 35.27 0.46 7.54
C PHE A 149 34.19 0.78 8.58
N MET A 150 33.57 -0.25 9.17
CA MET A 150 32.54 -0.07 10.19
C MET A 150 33.09 0.55 11.47
N SER A 151 34.30 0.16 11.88
CA SER A 151 34.99 0.75 13.03
C SER A 151 35.19 2.26 12.86
N GLN A 152 35.62 2.70 11.67
CA GLN A 152 35.79 4.11 11.36
C GLN A 152 34.48 4.90 11.24
N MET A 153 33.35 4.23 10.99
CA MET A 153 32.02 4.84 11.11
C MET A 153 31.51 4.94 12.56
N GLY A 154 32.28 4.43 13.54
CA GLY A 154 31.91 4.35 14.95
C GLY A 154 31.00 3.16 15.29
N MET A 155 31.01 2.09 14.48
CA MET A 155 30.07 0.97 14.55
C MET A 155 30.78 -0.38 14.75
N ALA A 156 31.89 -0.40 15.49
CA ALA A 156 32.72 -1.60 15.66
C ALA A 156 31.95 -2.76 16.33
N ALA A 157 31.17 -2.48 17.37
CA ALA A 157 30.37 -3.50 18.06
C ALA A 157 29.29 -4.08 17.13
N GLN A 158 28.56 -3.21 16.42
CA GLN A 158 27.51 -3.63 15.49
C GLN A 158 28.07 -4.42 14.31
N ALA A 159 29.30 -4.15 13.87
CA ALA A 159 29.96 -4.95 12.84
C ALA A 159 30.17 -6.39 13.29
N ILE A 160 30.59 -6.60 14.55
CA ILE A 160 30.75 -7.92 15.15
C ILE A 160 29.38 -8.61 15.23
N ASP A 161 28.35 -7.90 15.69
CA ASP A 161 27.00 -8.45 15.81
C ASP A 161 26.42 -8.86 14.45
N ILE A 162 26.56 -8.02 13.42
CA ILE A 162 26.11 -8.30 12.05
C ILE A 162 26.80 -9.56 11.51
N VAL A 163 28.13 -9.63 11.58
CA VAL A 163 28.90 -10.76 11.05
C VAL A 163 28.54 -12.03 11.81
N TYR A 164 28.46 -11.96 13.13
CA TYR A 164 28.14 -13.10 13.97
C TYR A 164 26.73 -13.63 13.69
N GLN A 165 25.72 -12.76 13.63
CA GLN A 165 24.32 -13.16 13.39
C GLN A 165 24.09 -13.73 12.00
N LEU A 166 24.72 -13.12 10.99
CA LEU A 166 24.59 -13.58 9.62
C LEU A 166 25.45 -14.84 9.36
N ASN A 167 26.47 -15.13 10.17
CA ASN A 167 27.25 -16.39 10.08
C ASN A 167 26.81 -17.50 11.04
N ALA A 168 26.03 -17.18 12.07
CA ALA A 168 25.60 -18.13 13.09
C ALA A 168 24.98 -19.39 12.44
N SER A 169 25.61 -20.54 12.67
CA SER A 169 25.04 -21.85 12.35
C SER A 169 23.93 -22.19 13.35
N GLU A 170 22.97 -23.01 12.94
CA GLU A 170 21.74 -23.31 13.69
C GLU A 170 21.93 -23.84 15.12
N ASP A 171 23.11 -24.39 15.45
CA ASP A 171 23.44 -24.90 16.80
C ASP A 171 23.93 -23.83 17.79
N SER A 172 23.96 -22.55 17.40
CA SER A 172 24.39 -21.47 18.30
C SER A 172 23.27 -21.10 19.29
N ASP A 173 23.58 -21.22 20.59
CA ASP A 173 22.63 -21.11 21.69
C ASP A 173 21.92 -19.74 21.74
N PRO A 174 20.58 -19.68 21.53
CA PRO A 174 19.77 -18.46 21.58
C PRO A 174 19.91 -17.65 22.87
N SER A 175 20.36 -18.25 23.97
CA SER A 175 20.55 -17.58 25.26
C SER A 175 21.76 -16.63 25.30
N ILE A 176 22.74 -16.82 24.41
CA ILE A 176 23.88 -15.91 24.25
C ILE A 176 23.43 -14.56 23.67
N TYR A 177 22.34 -14.55 22.89
CA TYR A 177 21.79 -13.38 22.20
C TYR A 177 20.93 -12.47 23.09
N GLN A 178 20.74 -12.82 24.36
CA GLN A 178 19.94 -12.02 25.30
C GLN A 178 20.77 -11.03 26.13
N HIS A 179 22.10 -11.13 26.11
CA HIS A 179 23.00 -10.29 26.93
C HIS A 179 23.60 -9.09 26.17
N GLY A 180 23.35 -8.97 24.86
CA GLY A 180 23.63 -7.79 24.05
C GLY A 180 22.46 -7.53 23.09
N ALA A 181 22.07 -6.26 22.90
CA ALA A 181 20.98 -5.91 22.00
C ALA A 181 21.39 -6.15 20.54
N SER A 182 21.08 -7.35 20.02
CA SER A 182 21.18 -7.70 18.61
C SER A 182 20.57 -6.59 17.73
N PRO A 183 21.30 -6.05 16.73
CA PRO A 183 20.72 -5.05 15.84
C PRO A 183 19.67 -5.65 14.91
N LEU A 184 19.76 -6.94 14.54
CA LEU A 184 18.83 -7.59 13.61
C LEU A 184 17.80 -8.44 14.36
N GLU A 185 16.57 -8.36 13.90
CA GLU A 185 15.55 -9.34 14.24
C GLU A 185 15.76 -10.59 13.39
N SER A 186 15.50 -11.78 13.94
CA SER A 186 15.64 -13.05 13.23
C SER A 186 14.36 -13.87 13.26
N LEU A 187 14.12 -14.66 12.22
CA LEU A 187 13.05 -15.64 12.10
C LEU A 187 13.58 -16.93 11.48
N SER A 188 13.26 -18.07 12.09
CA SER A 188 13.55 -19.38 11.51
C SER A 188 12.29 -20.02 10.91
N PHE A 189 12.45 -20.67 9.76
CA PHE A 189 11.43 -21.46 9.09
C PHE A 189 11.91 -22.90 8.99
N GLY A 190 11.03 -23.85 9.30
CA GLY A 190 11.33 -25.27 9.25
C GLY A 190 10.07 -26.11 9.15
N PRO A 191 10.19 -27.43 9.00
CA PRO A 191 9.08 -28.37 8.89
C PRO A 191 8.49 -28.78 10.25
N ASP A 192 9.18 -28.48 11.35
CA ASP A 192 8.84 -28.94 12.70
C ASP A 192 8.76 -27.77 13.69
N GLY A 193 8.29 -28.06 14.91
CA GLY A 193 8.12 -27.08 15.98
C GLY A 193 9.43 -26.54 16.59
N LYS A 194 10.59 -26.86 16.01
CA LYS A 194 11.89 -26.29 16.42
C LYS A 194 12.15 -24.93 15.76
N ALA A 195 11.45 -24.61 14.68
CA ALA A 195 11.51 -23.31 14.03
C ALA A 195 10.44 -22.35 14.56
N ASP A 196 10.63 -21.05 14.37
CA ASP A 196 9.61 -20.04 14.71
C ASP A 196 8.32 -20.27 13.90
N ILE A 197 8.46 -20.66 12.62
CA ILE A 197 7.35 -20.86 11.68
C ILE A 197 7.46 -22.24 11.02
N ILE A 198 6.33 -22.95 11.02
CA ILE A 198 6.20 -24.27 10.40
C ILE A 198 5.78 -24.12 8.93
N LEU A 199 6.58 -24.67 8.03
CA LEU A 199 6.31 -24.83 6.60
C LEU A 199 6.20 -26.33 6.29
N LYS A 200 4.96 -26.82 6.10
CA LYS A 200 4.63 -28.26 6.10
C LYS A 200 5.30 -29.09 5.00
N ASN A 201 5.80 -28.46 3.94
CA ASN A 201 6.35 -29.13 2.77
C ASN A 201 7.89 -28.98 2.65
N LEU A 202 8.57 -28.59 3.74
CA LEU A 202 10.03 -28.66 3.83
C LEU A 202 10.48 -30.05 4.29
N SER A 203 11.65 -30.52 3.86
CA SER A 203 12.24 -31.75 4.42
C SER A 203 12.72 -31.50 5.84
N GLU A 204 12.83 -32.55 6.67
CA GLU A 204 13.24 -32.45 8.08
C GLU A 204 14.55 -31.68 8.32
N THR A 205 15.47 -31.69 7.35
CA THR A 205 16.75 -30.98 7.38
C THR A 205 16.73 -29.58 6.77
N ASP A 206 15.63 -29.19 6.13
CA ASP A 206 15.54 -27.93 5.41
C ASP A 206 15.17 -26.79 6.35
N ARG A 207 15.90 -25.69 6.25
CA ARG A 207 15.67 -24.50 7.07
C ARG A 207 15.93 -23.23 6.27
N LEU A 208 15.17 -22.20 6.59
CA LEU A 208 15.39 -20.83 6.10
C LEU A 208 15.52 -19.91 7.30
N MET A 209 16.39 -18.92 7.20
CA MET A 209 16.44 -17.82 8.17
C MET A 209 16.13 -16.51 7.49
N ALA A 210 15.19 -15.75 8.04
CA ALA A 210 15.00 -14.36 7.66
C ALA A 210 15.61 -13.46 8.72
N PHE A 211 16.18 -12.33 8.29
CA PHE A 211 16.67 -11.27 9.16
C PHE A 211 16.02 -9.95 8.79
N ARG A 212 15.67 -9.12 9.78
CA ARG A 212 15.05 -7.81 9.54
C ARG A 212 15.76 -6.69 10.28
N TYR A 213 15.90 -5.58 9.58
CA TYR A 213 16.24 -4.27 10.12
C TYR A 213 15.33 -3.21 9.48
N HIS A 214 14.35 -2.70 10.21
CA HIS A 214 13.25 -1.87 9.66
C HIS A 214 12.59 -2.53 8.42
N ASP A 215 12.64 -1.87 7.26
CA ASP A 215 12.07 -2.36 6.00
C ASP A 215 12.98 -3.34 5.25
N LEU A 216 14.25 -3.45 5.66
CA LEU A 216 15.20 -4.36 5.05
C LEU A 216 14.95 -5.76 5.60
N ILE A 217 14.60 -6.69 4.69
CA ILE A 217 14.48 -8.11 4.99
C ILE A 217 15.48 -8.88 4.14
N LEU A 218 16.32 -9.69 4.80
CA LEU A 218 17.19 -10.66 4.17
C LEU A 218 16.64 -12.06 4.39
N LEU A 219 16.82 -12.93 3.40
CA LEU A 219 16.56 -14.35 3.50
C LEU A 219 17.86 -15.10 3.25
N LYS A 220 18.18 -16.04 4.14
CA LYS A 220 19.28 -16.97 4.01
C LYS A 220 18.75 -18.38 3.84
N ASN A 221 19.28 -19.10 2.86
CA ASN A 221 18.92 -20.48 2.64
C ASN A 221 19.90 -21.43 3.35
N TYR A 222 19.44 -22.21 4.33
CA TYR A 222 20.21 -23.31 4.92
C TYR A 222 19.80 -24.69 4.38
N SER A 223 18.70 -24.74 3.63
CA SER A 223 18.13 -25.95 3.03
C SER A 223 18.97 -26.49 1.86
N GLY A 224 18.80 -27.78 1.58
CA GLY A 224 19.34 -28.41 0.36
C GLY A 224 18.43 -28.24 -0.86
N GLN A 225 17.25 -27.65 -0.68
CA GLN A 225 16.25 -27.47 -1.72
C GLN A 225 16.41 -26.19 -2.53
N ASN A 226 15.76 -26.18 -3.70
CA ASN A 226 15.67 -25.04 -4.59
C ASN A 226 14.72 -23.98 -4.00
N VAL A 227 15.27 -23.08 -3.20
CA VAL A 227 14.61 -21.80 -2.91
C VAL A 227 14.82 -20.90 -4.12
N SER A 228 13.80 -20.18 -4.58
CA SER A 228 13.99 -19.16 -5.62
C SER A 228 13.30 -17.85 -5.29
N VAL A 229 13.96 -16.75 -5.62
CA VAL A 229 13.45 -15.40 -5.46
C VAL A 229 13.49 -14.74 -6.83
N ARG A 230 12.35 -14.23 -7.31
CA ARG A 230 12.21 -13.70 -8.69
C ARG A 230 12.63 -14.69 -9.79
N GLY A 231 12.43 -15.99 -9.57
CA GLY A 231 12.83 -17.03 -10.53
C GLY A 231 14.34 -17.32 -10.56
N ARG A 232 15.14 -16.72 -9.66
CA ARG A 232 16.56 -17.05 -9.49
C ARG A 232 16.75 -18.00 -8.32
N PRO A 233 17.57 -19.06 -8.45
CA PRO A 233 17.83 -19.98 -7.35
C PRO A 233 18.68 -19.30 -6.27
N LEU A 234 18.31 -19.52 -5.01
CA LEU A 234 19.07 -19.15 -3.83
C LEU A 234 19.73 -20.41 -3.28
N VAL A 235 21.02 -20.58 -3.54
CA VAL A 235 21.78 -21.77 -3.13
C VAL A 235 21.98 -21.85 -1.62
N ARG A 236 22.30 -23.04 -1.11
CA ARG A 236 22.60 -23.26 0.32
C ARG A 236 23.76 -22.37 0.78
N GLY A 237 23.58 -21.72 1.93
CA GLY A 237 24.48 -20.70 2.48
C GLY A 237 24.29 -19.30 1.88
N GLY A 238 23.58 -19.19 0.76
CA GLY A 238 23.36 -17.92 0.05
C GLY A 238 22.36 -17.00 0.75
N PHE A 239 22.51 -15.70 0.50
CA PHE A 239 21.64 -14.63 0.96
C PHE A 239 20.91 -13.95 -0.20
N CYS A 240 19.70 -13.46 0.07
CA CYS A 240 18.97 -12.62 -0.85
C CYS A 240 18.15 -11.57 -0.08
N ARG A 241 18.22 -10.31 -0.51
CA ARG A 241 17.29 -9.28 -0.03
C ARG A 241 15.91 -9.45 -0.66
N ILE A 242 14.90 -9.43 0.18
CA ILE A 242 13.49 -9.47 -0.22
C ILE A 242 12.95 -8.04 -0.27
N TYR A 243 12.36 -7.66 -1.40
CA TYR A 243 11.74 -6.35 -1.60
C TYR A 243 10.21 -6.44 -1.58
N PRO A 244 9.49 -5.35 -1.27
CA PRO A 244 8.03 -5.31 -1.34
C PRO A 244 7.48 -5.82 -2.68
N GLY A 245 6.48 -6.70 -2.61
CA GLY A 245 5.85 -7.30 -3.79
C GLY A 245 6.59 -8.49 -4.40
N GLN A 246 7.79 -8.83 -3.91
CA GLN A 246 8.46 -10.06 -4.32
C GLN A 246 7.85 -11.29 -3.66
N ARG A 247 7.92 -12.40 -4.39
CA ARG A 247 7.57 -13.75 -3.94
C ARG A 247 8.82 -14.60 -3.85
N ILE A 248 8.86 -15.43 -2.82
CA ILE A 248 9.88 -16.43 -2.54
C ILE A 248 9.20 -17.78 -2.72
N LEU A 249 9.77 -18.63 -3.56
CA LEU A 249 9.32 -20.00 -3.75
C LEU A 249 10.25 -20.89 -2.92
N ALA A 250 9.71 -21.58 -1.93
CA ALA A 250 10.42 -22.53 -1.09
C ALA A 250 9.70 -23.88 -1.20
N GLY A 251 10.19 -24.76 -2.08
CA GLY A 251 9.42 -25.92 -2.53
C GLY A 251 8.12 -25.48 -3.21
N ASP A 252 7.00 -26.04 -2.78
CA ASP A 252 5.66 -25.70 -3.29
C ASP A 252 5.03 -24.49 -2.57
N GLN A 253 5.69 -23.92 -1.57
CA GLN A 253 5.18 -22.78 -0.82
C GLN A 253 5.65 -21.44 -1.38
N VAL A 254 4.75 -20.46 -1.33
CA VAL A 254 5.00 -19.08 -1.77
C VAL A 254 4.98 -18.17 -0.55
N LEU A 255 6.13 -17.64 -0.17
CA LEU A 255 6.22 -16.58 0.84
C LEU A 255 6.32 -15.21 0.17
N SER A 256 5.72 -14.20 0.77
CA SER A 256 5.81 -12.81 0.33
C SER A 256 6.58 -11.93 1.31
N TYR A 257 7.08 -10.79 0.83
CA TYR A 257 7.65 -9.76 1.71
C TYR A 257 6.69 -9.38 2.85
N GLN A 258 5.40 -9.19 2.51
CA GLN A 258 4.38 -8.81 3.48
C GLN A 258 4.20 -9.88 4.55
N GLU A 259 4.28 -11.17 4.22
CA GLU A 259 4.20 -12.25 5.20
C GLU A 259 5.42 -12.31 6.10
N LEU A 260 6.63 -12.17 5.56
CA LEU A 260 7.86 -12.11 6.37
C LEU A 260 7.79 -10.95 7.38
N ALA A 261 7.45 -9.74 6.90
CA ALA A 261 7.28 -8.58 7.77
C ALA A 261 6.26 -8.85 8.89
N GLN A 262 5.16 -9.53 8.58
CA GLN A 262 4.14 -9.89 9.56
C GLN A 262 4.63 -10.89 10.60
N TYR A 263 5.39 -11.90 10.20
CA TYR A 263 5.98 -12.86 11.14
C TYR A 263 6.94 -12.17 12.10
N PHE A 264 7.74 -11.21 11.63
CA PHE A 264 8.65 -10.48 12.51
C PHE A 264 7.87 -9.66 13.53
N ASN A 265 6.77 -9.05 13.10
CA ASN A 265 5.85 -8.33 14.00
C ASN A 265 5.22 -9.27 15.03
N ALA A 266 4.80 -10.45 14.59
CA ALA A 266 4.24 -11.47 15.47
C ALA A 266 5.26 -11.97 16.50
N LYS A 267 6.54 -12.14 16.12
CA LYS A 267 7.62 -12.55 17.02
C LYS A 267 7.87 -11.55 18.15
N LYS A 268 7.74 -10.25 17.87
CA LYS A 268 7.82 -9.20 18.90
C LYS A 268 6.62 -9.18 19.86
N ASN A 269 5.61 -10.03 19.65
CA ASN A 269 4.32 -9.98 20.36
C ASN A 269 3.66 -8.58 20.32
N VAL A 270 3.89 -7.83 19.24
CA VAL A 270 3.18 -6.57 19.01
C VAL A 270 1.76 -6.94 18.60
N SER A 271 0.81 -6.78 19.53
CA SER A 271 -0.63 -7.05 19.41
C SER A 271 -1.05 -8.02 18.29
N LEU A 272 -1.14 -9.32 18.62
CA LEU A 272 -1.55 -10.34 17.66
C LEU A 272 -3.02 -10.16 17.24
N PRO A 273 -3.33 -10.17 15.92
CA PRO A 273 -4.71 -10.19 15.46
C PRO A 273 -5.47 -11.37 16.07
N GLN A 274 -6.70 -11.12 16.49
CA GLN A 274 -7.58 -12.15 17.00
C GLN A 274 -8.99 -11.95 16.46
N ILE A 275 -9.72 -13.05 16.34
CA ILE A 275 -11.13 -13.04 15.95
C ILE A 275 -11.88 -14.09 16.77
N PHE A 276 -13.11 -13.78 17.09
CA PHE A 276 -14.03 -14.69 17.78
C PHE A 276 -15.04 -15.21 16.77
N ILE A 277 -15.48 -16.44 16.96
CA ILE A 277 -16.39 -17.10 16.05
C ILE A 277 -17.59 -17.57 16.84
N ARG A 278 -18.77 -17.08 16.46
CA ARG A 278 -20.06 -17.61 16.88
C ARG A 278 -20.50 -18.67 15.88
N VAL A 279 -20.93 -19.81 16.38
CA VAL A 279 -21.45 -20.91 15.57
C VAL A 279 -22.88 -21.14 16.02
N ASN A 280 -23.83 -20.99 15.10
CA ASN A 280 -25.22 -21.31 15.38
C ASN A 280 -25.37 -22.84 15.47
N LYS A 281 -25.91 -23.34 16.58
CA LYS A 281 -26.03 -24.79 16.83
C LYS A 281 -27.03 -25.49 15.91
N ASP A 282 -27.99 -24.75 15.36
CA ASP A 282 -29.09 -25.32 14.59
C ASP A 282 -28.88 -25.24 13.07
N SER A 283 -28.09 -24.26 12.60
CA SER A 283 -27.83 -24.03 11.17
C SER A 283 -26.37 -24.18 10.77
N ASP A 284 -25.46 -24.41 11.73
CA ASP A 284 -24.00 -24.34 11.56
C ASP A 284 -23.52 -23.02 10.92
N GLU A 285 -24.35 -21.98 10.92
CA GLU A 285 -23.98 -20.66 10.41
C GLU A 285 -22.88 -20.06 11.29
N VAL A 286 -21.81 -19.66 10.63
CA VAL A 286 -20.65 -19.04 11.25
C VAL A 286 -20.78 -17.53 11.17
N GLN A 287 -20.70 -16.87 12.32
CA GLN A 287 -20.59 -15.41 12.39
C GLN A 287 -19.29 -15.00 13.07
N LEU A 288 -18.62 -14.02 12.47
CA LEU A 288 -17.35 -13.53 12.95
C LEU A 288 -17.55 -12.32 13.86
N GLU A 289 -16.92 -12.37 15.01
CA GLU A 289 -17.04 -11.39 16.06
C GLU A 289 -15.68 -10.75 16.34
N ARG A 290 -15.64 -9.42 16.46
CA ARG A 290 -14.42 -8.67 16.82
C ARG A 290 -14.00 -8.90 18.28
N SER A 291 -14.98 -9.14 19.15
CA SER A 291 -14.80 -9.26 20.59
C SER A 291 -15.53 -10.49 21.11
N ARG A 292 -15.03 -11.01 22.24
CA ARG A 292 -15.67 -12.14 22.90
C ARG A 292 -17.05 -11.73 23.40
N THR A 293 -18.07 -12.42 22.92
CA THR A 293 -19.43 -12.38 23.48
C THR A 293 -19.65 -13.59 24.37
N ARG A 294 -20.82 -13.65 25.02
CA ARG A 294 -21.21 -14.87 25.74
C ARG A 294 -21.36 -16.04 24.78
N GLU A 295 -21.73 -15.79 23.52
CA GLU A 295 -22.05 -16.80 22.51
C GLU A 295 -20.84 -17.25 21.68
N SER A 296 -19.71 -16.54 21.75
CA SER A 296 -18.48 -16.94 21.06
C SER A 296 -18.09 -18.38 21.39
N ALA A 297 -17.96 -19.19 20.34
CA ALA A 297 -17.65 -20.60 20.43
C ALA A 297 -16.16 -20.87 20.23
N LEU A 298 -15.48 -20.14 19.33
CA LEU A 298 -14.04 -20.24 19.12
C LEU A 298 -13.35 -18.88 19.30
N ARG A 299 -12.08 -18.93 19.71
CA ARG A 299 -11.14 -17.80 19.64
C ARG A 299 -9.96 -18.22 18.77
N VAL A 300 -9.70 -17.46 17.71
CA VAL A 300 -8.55 -17.65 16.83
C VAL A 300 -7.58 -16.50 17.04
N THR A 301 -6.30 -16.82 17.26
CA THR A 301 -5.23 -15.83 17.47
C THR A 301 -4.12 -16.08 16.45
N PHE A 302 -3.75 -15.04 15.71
CA PHE A 302 -2.79 -15.11 14.61
C PHE A 302 -1.42 -14.59 15.05
N GLY A 303 -0.56 -15.50 15.50
CA GLY A 303 0.84 -15.23 15.87
C GLY A 303 1.82 -15.74 14.82
N LEU A 304 2.98 -16.23 15.27
CA LEU A 304 3.89 -17.03 14.44
C LEU A 304 3.20 -18.30 13.92
N ASN A 305 2.42 -18.94 14.80
CA ASN A 305 1.44 -19.97 14.47
C ASN A 305 0.01 -19.47 14.73
N VAL A 306 -0.96 -20.11 14.08
CA VAL A 306 -2.38 -19.89 14.37
C VAL A 306 -2.76 -20.71 15.59
N ARG A 307 -3.34 -20.06 16.60
CA ARG A 307 -3.85 -20.74 17.80
C ARG A 307 -5.36 -20.67 17.82
N VAL A 308 -6.01 -21.82 17.76
CA VAL A 308 -7.47 -21.96 17.89
C VAL A 308 -7.78 -22.49 19.27
N LYS A 309 -8.55 -21.74 20.05
CA LYS A 309 -9.08 -22.15 21.34
C LYS A 309 -10.60 -22.31 21.25
N ALA A 310 -11.09 -23.51 21.51
CA ALA A 310 -12.51 -23.74 21.71
C ALA A 310 -12.95 -23.19 23.07
N LEU A 311 -13.88 -22.24 23.04
CA LEU A 311 -14.50 -21.64 24.23
C LEU A 311 -15.75 -22.42 24.67
N ARG A 312 -16.35 -23.16 23.73
CA ARG A 312 -17.52 -24.03 23.88
C ARG A 312 -17.31 -25.27 23.02
N ASP A 313 -18.17 -26.27 23.20
CA ASP A 313 -18.21 -27.42 22.29
C ASP A 313 -18.70 -26.99 20.92
N VAL A 314 -17.92 -27.31 19.89
CA VAL A 314 -18.24 -27.06 18.49
C VAL A 314 -18.12 -28.37 17.73
N ASN A 315 -19.10 -28.67 16.87
CA ASN A 315 -19.04 -29.84 15.99
C ASN A 315 -18.14 -29.56 14.78
N ALA A 316 -16.85 -29.37 15.06
CA ALA A 316 -15.83 -29.06 14.08
C ALA A 316 -14.48 -29.67 14.50
N GLU A 317 -13.59 -29.82 13.54
CA GLU A 317 -12.23 -30.28 13.75
C GLU A 317 -11.19 -29.39 13.06
N LEU A 318 -9.98 -29.43 13.59
CA LEU A 318 -8.81 -28.76 13.02
C LEU A 318 -7.63 -29.71 13.15
N ASN A 319 -6.96 -30.02 12.03
CA ASN A 319 -5.87 -30.99 11.97
C ASN A 319 -6.23 -32.35 12.63
N GLY A 320 -7.47 -32.82 12.42
CA GLY A 320 -7.99 -34.07 13.00
C GLY A 320 -8.31 -34.00 14.50
N VAL A 321 -8.18 -32.83 15.14
CA VAL A 321 -8.50 -32.64 16.55
C VAL A 321 -9.89 -32.00 16.68
N ARG A 322 -10.81 -32.68 17.38
CA ARG A 322 -12.16 -32.16 17.66
C ARG A 322 -12.14 -30.96 18.62
N LEU A 323 -12.89 -29.92 18.27
CA LEU A 323 -12.94 -28.64 18.98
C LEU A 323 -13.96 -28.65 20.14
N GLN A 324 -13.65 -29.40 21.20
CA GLN A 324 -14.40 -29.40 22.46
C GLN A 324 -14.02 -28.23 23.38
N ALA A 325 -14.91 -27.83 24.28
CA ALA A 325 -14.69 -26.71 25.18
C ALA A 325 -13.36 -26.85 25.95
N GLY A 326 -12.47 -25.86 25.79
CA GLY A 326 -11.14 -25.85 26.40
C GLY A 326 -10.01 -26.37 25.50
N THR A 327 -10.33 -27.11 24.43
CA THR A 327 -9.35 -27.58 23.45
C THR A 327 -8.57 -26.41 22.86
N LYS A 328 -7.25 -26.59 22.74
CA LYS A 328 -6.34 -25.66 22.07
C LYS A 328 -5.60 -26.43 20.98
N VAL A 329 -5.62 -25.91 19.77
CA VAL A 329 -4.94 -26.50 18.61
C VAL A 329 -4.02 -25.43 18.02
N GLU A 330 -2.78 -25.81 17.75
CA GLU A 330 -1.86 -25.02 16.94
C GLU A 330 -1.97 -25.47 15.48
N ALA A 331 -1.98 -24.49 14.58
CA ALA A 331 -2.20 -24.68 13.15
C ALA A 331 -1.35 -23.70 12.35
N THR A 332 -1.19 -23.98 11.06
CA THR A 332 -0.61 -23.03 10.10
C THR A 332 -1.72 -22.22 9.42
N LEU A 333 -1.34 -21.23 8.61
CA LEU A 333 -2.32 -20.42 7.86
C LEU A 333 -2.98 -21.20 6.71
N ASP A 334 -2.36 -22.29 6.27
CA ASP A 334 -2.88 -23.17 5.22
C ASP A 334 -3.95 -24.14 5.74
N ASP A 335 -4.08 -24.24 7.07
CA ASP A 335 -5.05 -25.12 7.70
C ASP A 335 -6.47 -24.55 7.68
N ARG A 336 -7.44 -25.44 7.80
CA ARG A 336 -8.87 -25.12 7.76
C ARG A 336 -9.58 -25.71 8.96
N ILE A 337 -10.56 -24.98 9.49
CA ILE A 337 -11.51 -25.54 10.45
C ILE A 337 -12.63 -26.18 9.64
N VAL A 338 -12.83 -27.48 9.79
CA VAL A 338 -13.83 -28.26 9.06
C VAL A 338 -15.03 -28.51 9.98
N PHE A 339 -16.21 -28.07 9.57
CA PHE A 339 -17.47 -28.29 10.28
C PHE A 339 -18.15 -29.57 9.80
N HIS A 340 -19.08 -30.10 10.58
CA HIS A 340 -19.76 -31.36 10.27
C HIS A 340 -20.56 -31.36 8.95
N ASN A 341 -21.01 -30.19 8.50
CA ASN A 341 -21.71 -30.00 7.22
C ASN A 341 -20.75 -29.85 6.02
N ASP A 342 -19.48 -30.23 6.17
CA ASP A 342 -18.38 -30.06 5.21
C ASP A 342 -18.08 -28.59 4.83
N SER A 343 -18.67 -27.62 5.54
CA SER A 343 -18.25 -26.23 5.40
C SER A 343 -16.88 -26.02 6.03
N GLU A 344 -16.07 -25.16 5.41
CA GLU A 344 -14.70 -24.91 5.83
C GLU A 344 -14.48 -23.43 6.13
N LEU A 345 -13.73 -23.15 7.20
CA LEU A 345 -13.17 -21.82 7.44
C LEU A 345 -11.67 -21.84 7.19
N ASP A 346 -11.26 -21.14 6.14
CA ASP A 346 -9.87 -20.89 5.81
C ASP A 346 -9.22 -19.94 6.83
N LEU A 347 -8.16 -20.39 7.50
CA LEU A 347 -7.49 -19.60 8.54
C LEU A 347 -6.79 -18.36 7.98
N ASN A 348 -6.31 -18.39 6.74
CA ASN A 348 -5.73 -17.22 6.09
C ASN A 348 -6.81 -16.17 5.79
N ASP A 349 -8.01 -16.58 5.35
CA ASP A 349 -9.14 -15.67 5.18
C ASP A 349 -9.59 -15.07 6.52
N LEU A 350 -9.70 -15.89 7.57
CA LEU A 350 -10.01 -15.40 8.91
C LEU A 350 -8.96 -14.39 9.41
N ARG A 351 -7.67 -14.58 9.11
CA ARG A 351 -6.62 -13.59 9.42
C ARG A 351 -6.86 -12.27 8.70
N ARG A 352 -7.20 -12.31 7.40
CA ARG A 352 -7.52 -11.10 6.62
C ARG A 352 -8.72 -10.37 7.23
N ARG A 353 -9.77 -11.10 7.61
CA ARG A 353 -10.97 -10.55 8.25
C ARG A 353 -10.69 -9.98 9.64
N ALA A 354 -9.89 -10.67 10.45
CA ALA A 354 -9.48 -10.20 11.78
C ALA A 354 -8.80 -8.83 11.71
N ARG A 355 -7.92 -8.63 10.73
CA ARG A 355 -7.27 -7.32 10.50
C ARG A 355 -8.21 -6.25 9.96
N ALA A 356 -9.18 -6.64 9.14
CA ALA A 356 -10.15 -5.70 8.60
C ALA A 356 -11.12 -5.16 9.67
N LEU A 357 -11.31 -5.89 10.78
CA LEU A 357 -12.19 -5.53 11.88
C LEU A 357 -11.58 -4.53 12.88
N GLY A 358 -10.29 -4.22 12.77
CA GLY A 358 -9.56 -3.39 13.74
C GLY A 358 -9.09 -4.18 14.96
N GLY A 359 -8.08 -3.65 15.67
CA GLY A 359 -7.54 -4.28 16.88
C GLY A 359 -8.27 -3.89 18.17
N ARG A 360 -8.47 -4.84 19.09
CA ARG A 360 -8.76 -4.55 20.50
C ARG A 360 -7.52 -4.82 21.32
N PHE A 361 -6.95 -3.77 21.90
CA PHE A 361 -5.68 -3.78 22.61
C PHE A 361 -5.93 -3.75 24.12
N GLN A 362 -5.56 -4.84 24.80
CA GLN A 362 -5.61 -4.88 26.25
C GLN A 362 -4.35 -4.23 26.83
N LEU A 363 -4.54 -3.18 27.63
CA LEU A 363 -3.47 -2.50 28.33
C LEU A 363 -3.10 -3.25 29.62
N LYS A 364 -1.80 -3.37 29.87
CA LYS A 364 -1.22 -4.04 31.03
C LYS A 364 -1.22 -3.09 32.23
N ALA A 365 -1.58 -3.62 33.39
CA ALA A 365 -1.56 -2.85 34.64
C ALA A 365 -0.18 -2.25 34.97
N SER A 366 0.90 -2.89 34.52
CA SER A 366 2.29 -2.53 34.79
C SER A 366 2.92 -1.56 33.78
N LYS A 367 2.19 -1.17 32.72
CA LYS A 367 2.71 -0.32 31.65
C LYS A 367 1.78 0.89 31.50
N SER A 368 2.33 2.09 31.65
CA SER A 368 1.59 3.35 31.57
C SER A 368 1.80 4.08 30.25
N GLU A 369 2.72 3.64 29.40
CA GLU A 369 3.05 4.32 28.15
C GLU A 369 2.99 3.34 26.98
N TYR A 370 2.28 3.72 25.92
CA TYR A 370 2.10 2.91 24.72
C TYR A 370 2.51 3.71 23.49
N LEU A 371 3.42 3.16 22.68
CA LEU A 371 3.55 3.63 21.31
C LEU A 371 2.43 3.02 20.46
N VAL A 372 1.90 3.83 19.56
CA VAL A 372 0.82 3.46 18.65
C VAL A 372 1.24 3.80 17.24
N SER A 373 1.36 2.81 16.37
CA SER A 373 1.90 3.02 15.04
C SER A 373 1.32 2.05 14.02
N ASN A 374 1.20 2.47 12.76
CA ASN A 374 0.97 1.55 11.63
C ASN A 374 2.27 0.97 11.05
N ASP A 375 3.43 1.52 11.47
CA ASP A 375 4.76 0.98 11.23
C ASP A 375 5.22 0.16 12.45
N PRO A 376 5.28 -1.17 12.32
CA PRO A 376 5.66 -2.07 13.42
C PRO A 376 7.15 -2.07 13.72
N SER A 377 8.00 -1.55 12.82
CA SER A 377 9.45 -1.45 13.09
C SER A 377 9.76 -0.47 14.23
N ARG A 378 8.84 0.47 14.47
CA ARG A 378 8.92 1.50 15.51
C ARG A 378 8.31 1.09 16.85
N LEU A 379 7.77 -0.14 16.93
CA LEU A 379 7.04 -0.62 18.10
C LEU A 379 7.85 -1.65 18.89
N GLN A 380 7.68 -1.64 20.21
CA GLN A 380 8.21 -2.61 21.14
C GLN A 380 7.13 -3.61 21.59
N ALA A 381 7.51 -4.59 22.39
CA ALA A 381 6.56 -5.56 22.94
C ALA A 381 5.41 -4.83 23.69
N ASP A 382 4.20 -5.34 23.52
CA ASP A 382 2.95 -4.79 24.09
C ASP A 382 2.58 -3.37 23.63
N ASP A 383 3.24 -2.81 22.61
CA ASP A 383 2.77 -1.60 21.94
C ASP A 383 1.61 -1.90 20.97
N ILE A 384 0.96 -0.84 20.50
CA ILE A 384 -0.26 -0.91 19.71
C ILE A 384 0.08 -0.77 18.23
N LEU A 385 0.03 -1.90 17.50
CA LEU A 385 0.09 -1.89 16.04
C LEU A 385 -1.30 -1.61 15.47
N LEU A 386 -1.43 -0.46 14.82
CA LEU A 386 -2.60 -0.08 14.06
C LEU A 386 -2.75 -0.99 12.84
N SER A 387 -3.98 -1.26 12.47
CA SER A 387 -4.27 -1.90 11.19
C SER A 387 -3.83 -0.98 10.04
N PRO A 388 -3.33 -1.53 8.92
CA PRO A 388 -2.92 -0.72 7.76
C PRO A 388 -4.07 0.17 7.26
N GLY A 389 -3.89 1.48 7.36
CA GLY A 389 -4.87 2.51 6.99
C GLY A 389 -4.69 3.08 5.57
N THR A 390 -5.58 4.00 5.18
CA THR A 390 -5.36 4.95 4.06
C THR A 390 -4.58 6.20 4.50
N SER A 391 -4.45 6.36 5.80
CA SER A 391 -3.52 7.22 6.52
C SER A 391 -2.09 6.80 6.17
N GLY A 392 -1.21 7.78 5.95
CA GLY A 392 0.22 7.47 5.80
C GLY A 392 0.86 7.10 7.14
N ASP A 393 2.16 7.33 7.27
CA ASP A 393 2.88 6.94 8.49
C ASP A 393 2.31 7.70 9.71
N VAL A 394 2.06 6.96 10.79
CA VAL A 394 1.53 7.49 12.05
C VAL A 394 2.28 6.85 13.21
N VAL A 395 2.76 7.68 14.12
CA VAL A 395 3.35 7.31 15.41
C VAL A 395 2.78 8.24 16.47
N LEU A 396 2.04 7.66 17.40
CA LEU A 396 1.49 8.34 18.57
C LEU A 396 2.09 7.73 19.83
N LYS A 397 2.06 8.49 20.91
CA LYS A 397 2.33 8.00 22.25
C LYS A 397 1.12 8.26 23.13
N ILE A 398 0.61 7.24 23.79
CA ILE A 398 -0.52 7.33 24.71
C ILE A 398 -0.02 6.98 26.11
N PHE A 399 -0.06 7.97 27.00
CA PHE A 399 0.16 7.79 28.42
C PHE A 399 -1.18 7.47 29.09
N CYS A 400 -1.17 6.56 30.07
CA CYS A 400 -2.35 6.06 30.77
C CYS A 400 -2.14 6.17 32.28
N ASP A 401 -3.07 6.83 32.97
CA ASP A 401 -3.21 6.82 34.42
C ASP A 401 -4.46 6.00 34.77
N TYR A 402 -4.25 4.76 35.23
CA TYR A 402 -5.35 3.83 35.52
C TYR A 402 -6.07 4.13 36.84
N ASP A 403 -5.42 4.84 37.76
CA ASP A 403 -6.03 5.20 39.03
C ASP A 403 -7.02 6.35 38.83
N GLN A 404 -6.63 7.34 38.01
CA GLN A 404 -7.49 8.45 37.61
C GLN A 404 -8.41 8.13 36.42
N ARG A 405 -8.17 7.00 35.72
CA ARG A 405 -8.91 6.56 34.52
C ARG A 405 -8.85 7.60 33.39
N VAL A 406 -7.69 8.18 33.18
CA VAL A 406 -7.43 9.18 32.14
C VAL A 406 -6.17 8.80 31.35
N GLY A 407 -5.94 9.50 30.25
CA GLY A 407 -4.70 9.38 29.51
C GLY A 407 -4.28 10.70 28.89
N GLN A 408 -3.13 10.68 28.24
CA GLN A 408 -2.61 11.80 27.47
C GLN A 408 -2.08 11.28 26.14
N LEU A 409 -2.57 11.88 25.05
CA LEU A 409 -2.06 11.66 23.72
C LEU A 409 -0.90 12.62 23.44
N GLU A 410 0.15 12.10 22.82
CA GLU A 410 1.21 12.85 22.17
C GLU A 410 1.33 12.38 20.71
N VAL A 411 1.35 13.33 19.77
CA VAL A 411 1.52 13.07 18.34
C VAL A 411 3.00 13.22 18.01
N ILE A 412 3.70 12.11 17.77
CA ILE A 412 5.13 12.11 17.42
C ILE A 412 5.29 12.36 15.91
N GLU A 413 4.56 11.59 15.11
CA GLU A 413 4.55 11.69 13.65
C GLU A 413 3.16 11.33 13.15
N ALA A 414 2.59 12.10 12.24
CA ALA A 414 1.36 11.73 11.57
C ALA A 414 1.23 12.46 10.24
N ASP A 415 1.01 11.70 9.17
CA ASP A 415 0.71 12.27 7.86
C ASP A 415 -0.61 13.04 7.83
N ARG A 416 -1.58 12.67 8.69
CA ARG A 416 -2.91 13.29 8.83
C ARG A 416 -3.07 13.97 10.20
N PRO A 417 -3.80 15.09 10.30
CA PRO A 417 -4.19 15.66 11.58
C PRO A 417 -4.89 14.62 12.43
N ILE A 418 -4.31 14.36 13.59
CA ILE A 418 -4.93 13.52 14.62
C ILE A 418 -5.96 14.37 15.33
N MET A 419 -7.16 13.84 15.53
CA MET A 419 -8.22 14.55 16.24
C MET A 419 -8.57 13.82 17.52
N VAL A 420 -8.84 14.56 18.60
CA VAL A 420 -9.52 14.03 19.78
C VAL A 420 -10.92 14.60 19.78
N GLY A 421 -11.92 13.74 19.59
CA GLY A 421 -13.27 14.17 19.22
C GLY A 421 -13.25 14.96 17.91
N ASN A 422 -13.64 16.24 17.96
CA ASN A 422 -13.68 17.15 16.80
C ASN A 422 -12.51 18.15 16.78
N GLU A 423 -11.56 18.09 17.72
CA GLU A 423 -10.47 19.04 17.81
C GLU A 423 -9.14 18.46 17.29
N PRO A 424 -8.42 19.17 16.40
CA PRO A 424 -7.12 18.72 15.91
C PRO A 424 -6.04 18.88 16.98
N VAL A 425 -5.28 17.81 17.21
CA VAL A 425 -4.16 17.76 18.15
C VAL A 425 -2.89 18.19 17.45
N ARG A 426 -2.24 19.25 17.96
CA ARG A 426 -0.98 19.76 17.39
C ARG A 426 0.27 19.05 17.92
N THR A 427 0.27 18.69 19.21
CA THR A 427 1.41 18.05 19.87
C THR A 427 0.93 17.11 20.95
N THR A 428 0.09 17.59 21.87
CA THR A 428 -0.49 16.76 22.94
C THR A 428 -1.97 17.09 23.17
N ALA A 429 -2.72 16.13 23.71
CA ALA A 429 -4.10 16.30 24.14
C ALA A 429 -4.40 15.41 25.36
N GLN A 430 -5.23 15.90 26.28
CA GLN A 430 -5.74 15.09 27.38
C GLN A 430 -6.87 14.18 26.88
N LEU A 431 -6.91 12.95 27.39
CA LEU A 431 -7.90 11.94 27.05
C LEU A 431 -8.67 11.55 28.31
N LYS A 432 -9.99 11.60 28.23
CA LYS A 432 -10.90 11.04 29.23
C LYS A 432 -11.23 9.60 28.90
N ASP A 433 -11.74 8.88 29.90
CA ASP A 433 -12.31 7.55 29.68
C ASP A 433 -13.46 7.61 28.66
N GLY A 434 -13.36 6.79 27.62
CA GLY A 434 -14.30 6.75 26.50
C GLY A 434 -13.95 7.64 25.30
N ASP A 435 -12.93 8.51 25.41
CA ASP A 435 -12.56 9.43 24.32
C ASP A 435 -12.10 8.70 23.06
N THR A 436 -12.29 9.35 21.91
CA THR A 436 -11.92 8.82 20.60
C THR A 436 -10.81 9.65 19.97
N ILE A 437 -9.73 9.00 19.55
CA ILE A 437 -8.65 9.54 18.74
C ILE A 437 -8.90 9.17 17.28
N ARG A 438 -9.25 10.14 16.44
CA ARG A 438 -9.41 9.92 15.00
C ARG A 438 -8.05 10.02 14.32
N ILE A 439 -7.56 8.91 13.80
CA ILE A 439 -6.31 8.82 13.02
C ILE A 439 -6.60 9.12 11.55
N ASP A 440 -7.72 8.60 11.05
CA ASP A 440 -8.20 8.85 9.69
C ASP A 440 -9.73 8.91 9.66
N VAL A 441 -10.31 9.38 8.55
CA VAL A 441 -11.77 9.50 8.33
C VAL A 441 -12.51 8.21 8.69
N GLY A 442 -11.93 7.05 8.37
CA GLY A 442 -12.45 5.73 8.70
C GLY A 442 -11.62 4.95 9.72
N GLN A 443 -10.78 5.58 10.54
CA GLN A 443 -9.94 4.89 11.53
C GLN A 443 -9.86 5.69 12.83
N ILE A 444 -10.40 5.12 13.90
CA ILE A 444 -10.55 5.76 15.20
C ILE A 444 -10.01 4.82 16.27
N LEU A 445 -9.33 5.34 17.29
CA LEU A 445 -9.05 4.62 18.53
C LEU A 445 -9.99 5.10 19.62
N ARG A 446 -10.76 4.20 20.20
CA ARG A 446 -11.55 4.46 21.39
C ARG A 446 -10.76 4.04 22.62
N CYS A 447 -10.50 4.98 23.51
CA CYS A 447 -9.74 4.76 24.73
C CYS A 447 -10.69 4.51 25.89
N ASN A 448 -10.66 3.32 26.47
CA ASN A 448 -11.42 2.93 27.66
C ASN A 448 -10.43 2.53 28.78
N PHE A 449 -9.90 3.53 29.47
CA PHE A 449 -8.90 3.38 30.53
C PHE A 449 -9.45 2.63 31.74
N SER A 450 -10.77 2.73 32.03
CA SER A 450 -11.38 2.00 33.15
C SER A 450 -11.36 0.48 32.94
N GLU A 451 -11.59 0.03 31.71
CA GLU A 451 -11.43 -1.37 31.30
C GLU A 451 -10.00 -1.74 30.91
N ARG A 452 -9.09 -0.75 30.90
CA ARG A 452 -7.71 -0.86 30.40
C ARG A 452 -7.65 -1.35 28.96
N ILE A 453 -8.47 -0.78 28.09
CA ILE A 453 -8.62 -1.20 26.71
C ILE A 453 -8.52 0.00 25.78
N ILE A 454 -7.81 -0.16 24.67
CA ILE A 454 -7.92 0.73 23.51
C ILE A 454 -8.49 -0.11 22.37
N GLU A 455 -9.54 0.37 21.71
CA GLU A 455 -10.17 -0.29 20.58
C GLU A 455 -9.95 0.52 19.31
N GLU A 456 -9.35 -0.08 18.30
CA GLU A 456 -9.33 0.46 16.95
C GLU A 456 -10.63 0.10 16.23
N GLU A 457 -11.38 1.13 15.86
CA GLU A 457 -12.55 1.05 15.02
C GLU A 457 -12.23 1.50 13.62
N ARG A 458 -12.62 0.70 12.62
CA ARG A 458 -12.46 1.05 11.21
C ARG A 458 -13.81 1.17 10.50
N ASN A 459 -14.12 2.36 10.04
CA ASN A 459 -15.21 2.62 9.11
C ASN A 459 -14.69 2.52 7.67
N ILE A 460 -14.53 1.27 7.23
CA ILE A 460 -14.24 0.94 5.84
C ILE A 460 -15.55 0.59 5.16
N ILE A 461 -15.82 1.15 3.98
CA ILE A 461 -16.98 0.71 3.20
C ILE A 461 -16.71 -0.68 2.62
N ARG A 462 -17.50 -1.65 3.07
CA ARG A 462 -17.43 -3.08 2.72
C ARG A 462 -18.53 -3.49 1.76
N THR A 463 -19.72 -2.91 1.92
CA THR A 463 -20.88 -3.20 1.08
C THR A 463 -21.46 -1.90 0.52
N LEU A 464 -21.86 -1.96 -0.74
CA LEU A 464 -22.71 -0.97 -1.40
C LEU A 464 -23.95 -1.73 -1.87
N GLU A 465 -25.12 -1.33 -1.39
CA GLU A 465 -26.41 -1.92 -1.74
C GLU A 465 -27.31 -0.86 -2.35
N VAL A 466 -28.00 -1.22 -3.42
CA VAL A 466 -28.95 -0.38 -4.12
C VAL A 466 -30.30 -1.07 -4.01
N THR A 467 -31.32 -0.36 -3.54
CA THR A 467 -32.65 -0.94 -3.31
C THR A 467 -33.71 -0.10 -4.01
N GLU A 468 -34.35 -0.68 -5.03
CA GLU A 468 -35.49 -0.14 -5.78
C GLU A 468 -35.28 1.30 -6.27
N VAL A 469 -34.05 1.62 -6.66
CA VAL A 469 -33.66 2.96 -7.06
C VAL A 469 -34.32 3.34 -8.38
N THR A 470 -35.13 4.39 -8.31
CA THR A 470 -35.78 5.03 -9.45
C THR A 470 -35.39 6.49 -9.49
N HIS A 471 -35.03 7.00 -10.67
CA HIS A 471 -34.74 8.41 -10.86
C HIS A 471 -35.47 8.96 -12.09
N ARG A 472 -36.22 10.04 -11.89
CA ARG A 472 -36.92 10.78 -12.95
C ARG A 472 -36.33 12.17 -13.06
N PHE A 473 -35.98 12.58 -14.29
CA PHE A 473 -35.52 13.93 -14.57
C PHE A 473 -36.68 14.94 -14.45
N SER A 474 -36.35 16.23 -14.36
CA SER A 474 -37.33 17.33 -14.20
C SER A 474 -38.40 17.40 -15.29
N LYS A 475 -38.14 16.84 -16.48
CA LYS A 475 -39.10 16.75 -17.59
C LYS A 475 -39.99 15.49 -17.54
N GLY A 476 -39.88 14.66 -16.50
CA GLY A 476 -40.63 13.42 -16.32
C GLY A 476 -40.01 12.18 -17.02
N GLU A 477 -38.93 12.36 -17.78
CA GLU A 477 -38.18 11.26 -18.40
C GLU A 477 -37.56 10.35 -17.33
N ILE A 478 -37.76 9.03 -17.50
CA ILE A 478 -37.22 8.02 -16.58
C ILE A 478 -35.74 7.80 -16.91
N GLY A 479 -34.87 8.09 -15.94
CA GLY A 479 -33.44 7.86 -16.04
C GLY A 479 -32.99 6.51 -15.46
N LEU A 480 -33.70 6.03 -14.43
CA LEU A 480 -33.53 4.72 -13.77
C LEU A 480 -34.89 4.24 -13.28
N ASP A 481 -35.17 2.94 -13.38
CA ASP A 481 -36.48 2.33 -13.09
C ASP A 481 -36.31 1.08 -12.20
N GLY A 482 -36.52 1.24 -10.88
CA GLY A 482 -36.54 0.13 -9.91
C GLY A 482 -35.28 -0.74 -9.90
N ILE A 483 -34.09 -0.15 -9.85
CA ILE A 483 -32.83 -0.90 -9.88
C ILE A 483 -32.46 -1.39 -8.48
N SER A 484 -32.14 -2.69 -8.36
CA SER A 484 -31.66 -3.33 -7.12
C SER A 484 -30.42 -4.20 -7.37
N PHE A 485 -29.35 -4.03 -6.60
CA PHE A 485 -28.14 -4.88 -6.64
C PHE A 485 -27.20 -4.59 -5.46
N ASP A 486 -26.25 -5.50 -5.19
CA ASP A 486 -25.24 -5.36 -4.14
C ASP A 486 -23.81 -5.58 -4.65
N VAL A 487 -22.86 -4.82 -4.12
CA VAL A 487 -21.44 -4.93 -4.44
C VAL A 487 -20.63 -4.95 -3.15
N THR A 488 -19.65 -5.85 -3.09
CA THR A 488 -18.76 -6.02 -1.95
C THR A 488 -17.35 -5.52 -2.26
N ARG A 489 -16.64 -5.10 -1.23
CA ARG A 489 -15.25 -4.64 -1.34
C ARG A 489 -14.35 -5.74 -1.89
N GLY A 490 -13.51 -5.38 -2.86
CA GLY A 490 -12.73 -6.34 -3.65
C GLY A 490 -13.30 -6.52 -5.06
N GLU A 491 -14.60 -6.22 -5.25
CA GLU A 491 -15.27 -6.41 -6.53
C GLU A 491 -15.03 -5.24 -7.49
N LEU A 492 -14.91 -5.63 -8.76
CA LEU A 492 -14.79 -4.76 -9.93
C LEU A 492 -16.01 -5.06 -10.80
N VAL A 493 -16.89 -4.08 -10.96
CA VAL A 493 -18.19 -4.24 -11.61
C VAL A 493 -18.24 -3.46 -12.90
N CYS A 494 -18.64 -4.12 -13.99
CA CYS A 494 -18.88 -3.47 -15.27
C CYS A 494 -20.34 -3.03 -15.36
N VAL A 495 -20.60 -1.81 -15.82
CA VAL A 495 -21.94 -1.33 -16.18
C VAL A 495 -21.98 -1.13 -17.69
N MET A 496 -22.83 -1.88 -18.35
CA MET A 496 -23.00 -1.90 -19.80
C MET A 496 -24.42 -1.52 -20.19
N GLY A 497 -24.59 -1.14 -21.45
CA GLY A 497 -25.88 -0.76 -22.01
C GLY A 497 -25.73 0.23 -23.15
N ALA A 498 -26.74 0.35 -24.00
CA ALA A 498 -26.75 1.30 -25.11
C ALA A 498 -26.55 2.76 -24.63
N SER A 499 -26.16 3.67 -25.52
CA SER A 499 -26.17 5.10 -25.18
C SER A 499 -27.58 5.54 -24.75
N GLY A 500 -27.67 6.30 -23.66
CA GLY A 500 -28.96 6.71 -23.06
C GLY A 500 -29.66 5.67 -22.16
N SER A 501 -29.05 4.50 -21.89
CA SER A 501 -29.60 3.47 -20.98
C SER A 501 -29.52 3.82 -19.49
N GLY A 502 -29.03 5.00 -19.10
CA GLY A 502 -28.95 5.41 -17.69
C GLY A 502 -27.63 5.07 -16.98
N LYS A 503 -26.60 4.56 -17.67
CA LYS A 503 -25.26 4.26 -17.09
C LYS A 503 -24.66 5.39 -16.24
N SER A 504 -24.46 6.57 -16.82
CA SER A 504 -23.92 7.73 -16.11
C SER A 504 -24.89 8.26 -15.04
N THR A 505 -26.20 8.11 -15.25
CA THR A 505 -27.22 8.45 -14.26
C THR A 505 -27.08 7.58 -13.02
N LEU A 506 -26.91 6.25 -13.19
CA LEU A 506 -26.65 5.30 -12.12
C LEU A 506 -25.39 5.71 -11.34
N LEU A 507 -24.27 5.95 -12.02
CA LEU A 507 -23.04 6.36 -11.33
C LEU A 507 -23.22 7.66 -10.53
N ARG A 508 -23.95 8.66 -11.05
CA ARG A 508 -24.22 9.91 -10.32
C ARG A 508 -25.10 9.73 -9.09
N VAL A 509 -26.04 8.78 -9.15
CA VAL A 509 -26.83 8.37 -7.97
C VAL A 509 -25.89 7.71 -6.95
N LEU A 510 -25.09 6.73 -7.36
CA LEU A 510 -24.12 6.09 -6.45
C LEU A 510 -23.08 7.07 -5.86
N ALA A 511 -22.74 8.13 -6.60
CA ALA A 511 -21.84 9.19 -6.16
C ALA A 511 -22.46 10.17 -5.14
N GLY A 512 -23.78 10.06 -4.87
CA GLY A 512 -24.51 11.04 -4.07
C GLY A 512 -24.67 12.41 -4.74
N GLN A 513 -24.45 12.50 -6.05
CA GLN A 513 -24.57 13.74 -6.83
C GLN A 513 -25.98 13.98 -7.36
N LEU A 514 -26.79 12.92 -7.44
CA LEU A 514 -28.15 12.95 -7.96
C LEU A 514 -29.07 12.17 -7.03
N GLN A 515 -30.05 12.82 -6.41
CA GLN A 515 -30.96 12.13 -5.48
C GLN A 515 -31.98 11.27 -6.25
N PRO A 516 -32.19 10.00 -5.87
CA PRO A 516 -33.23 9.18 -6.46
C PRO A 516 -34.61 9.71 -6.09
N THR A 517 -35.59 9.49 -6.98
CA THR A 517 -37.00 9.82 -6.74
C THR A 517 -37.64 8.83 -5.76
N SER A 518 -37.24 7.56 -5.80
CA SER A 518 -37.60 6.52 -4.83
C SER A 518 -36.48 5.48 -4.73
N GLY A 519 -36.53 4.67 -3.68
CA GLY A 519 -35.44 3.75 -3.34
C GLY A 519 -34.29 4.47 -2.62
N ASP A 520 -33.23 3.72 -2.32
CA ASP A 520 -32.07 4.25 -1.59
C ASP A 520 -30.79 3.51 -1.96
N VAL A 521 -29.65 4.11 -1.60
CA VAL A 521 -28.32 3.52 -1.72
C VAL A 521 -27.76 3.39 -0.30
N PHE A 522 -27.35 2.19 0.08
CA PHE A 522 -26.78 1.91 1.40
C PHE A 522 -25.29 1.63 1.30
N LEU A 523 -24.51 2.26 2.18
CA LEU A 523 -23.10 1.93 2.41
C LEU A 523 -22.98 1.31 3.80
N ASN A 524 -22.57 0.04 3.89
CA ASN A 524 -22.58 -0.73 5.15
C ASN A 524 -23.95 -0.70 5.87
N GLY A 525 -25.06 -0.74 5.11
CA GLY A 525 -26.42 -0.68 5.66
C GLY A 525 -26.88 0.72 6.11
N GLN A 526 -26.06 1.76 5.97
CA GLN A 526 -26.45 3.15 6.23
C GLN A 526 -26.87 3.83 4.94
N SER A 527 -28.04 4.48 4.94
CA SER A 527 -28.52 5.26 3.80
C SER A 527 -27.54 6.39 3.46
N LEU A 528 -27.08 6.41 2.20
CA LEU A 528 -26.20 7.43 1.63
C LEU A 528 -26.85 8.80 1.68
N TYR A 529 -28.12 8.92 1.30
CA TYR A 529 -28.79 10.22 1.20
C TYR A 529 -29.23 10.78 2.55
N GLN A 530 -29.52 9.93 3.53
CA GLN A 530 -29.77 10.38 4.90
C GLN A 530 -28.49 10.82 5.62
N ASN A 531 -27.34 10.27 5.22
CA ASN A 531 -26.03 10.53 5.84
C ASN A 531 -25.03 11.12 4.84
N LEU A 532 -25.52 11.96 3.91
CA LEU A 532 -24.74 12.36 2.74
C LEU A 532 -23.43 13.06 3.10
N ASP A 533 -23.45 13.96 4.09
CA ASP A 533 -22.27 14.72 4.50
C ASP A 533 -21.15 13.84 5.08
N THR A 534 -21.50 12.75 5.75
CA THR A 534 -20.53 11.83 6.34
C THR A 534 -20.11 10.75 5.37
N LEU A 535 -20.99 10.30 4.48
CA LEU A 535 -20.74 9.15 3.59
C LEU A 535 -20.16 9.53 2.22
N LYS A 536 -20.47 10.72 1.68
CA LYS A 536 -20.00 11.14 0.34
C LYS A 536 -18.48 11.17 0.21
N GLN A 537 -17.75 11.41 1.29
CA GLN A 537 -16.29 11.45 1.31
C GLN A 537 -15.63 10.08 1.04
N TYR A 538 -16.39 8.99 1.15
CA TYR A 538 -15.93 7.64 0.83
C TYR A 538 -16.18 7.26 -0.65
N VAL A 539 -16.80 8.14 -1.44
CA VAL A 539 -17.13 7.87 -2.85
C VAL A 539 -16.39 8.83 -3.76
N SER A 540 -15.65 8.30 -4.73
CA SER A 540 -15.00 9.03 -5.81
C SER A 540 -15.71 8.79 -7.13
N TYR A 541 -16.08 9.87 -7.82
CA TYR A 541 -16.66 9.82 -9.16
C TYR A 541 -15.73 10.46 -10.18
N MET A 542 -15.30 9.68 -11.16
CA MET A 542 -14.42 10.10 -12.23
C MET A 542 -15.25 10.25 -13.52
N PRO A 543 -15.48 11.49 -13.98
CA PRO A 543 -16.25 11.72 -15.19
C PRO A 543 -15.49 11.26 -16.45
N GLN A 544 -16.23 11.12 -17.55
CA GLN A 544 -15.68 10.81 -18.87
C GLN A 544 -14.68 11.87 -19.34
N GLN A 545 -14.93 13.15 -19.04
CA GLN A 545 -14.11 14.30 -19.44
C GLN A 545 -12.83 14.39 -18.62
N ASP A 546 -11.77 14.89 -19.26
CA ASP A 546 -10.47 15.14 -18.62
C ASP A 546 -10.58 16.33 -17.65
N ALA A 547 -10.04 16.19 -16.43
CA ALA A 547 -10.12 17.19 -15.36
C ALA A 547 -8.79 17.91 -15.04
N PHE A 548 -7.73 17.66 -15.83
CA PHE A 548 -6.41 18.28 -15.66
C PHE A 548 -6.27 19.62 -16.40
N ASP A 549 -5.29 20.42 -15.99
CA ASP A 549 -4.86 21.61 -16.71
C ASP A 549 -3.88 21.24 -17.82
N GLU A 550 -4.23 21.61 -19.05
CA GLU A 550 -3.49 21.31 -20.27
C GLU A 550 -2.13 22.02 -20.36
N GLN A 551 -1.95 23.12 -19.63
CA GLN A 551 -0.73 23.94 -19.64
C GLN A 551 0.32 23.43 -18.66
N LEU A 552 -0.10 22.64 -17.67
CA LEU A 552 0.77 22.05 -16.65
C LEU A 552 1.41 20.75 -17.15
N THR A 553 2.51 20.36 -16.52
CA THR A 553 3.09 19.03 -16.72
C THR A 553 2.25 17.94 -16.05
N ILE A 554 2.50 16.67 -16.40
CA ILE A 554 1.89 15.52 -15.72
C ILE A 554 2.16 15.59 -14.21
N GLY A 555 3.42 15.80 -13.83
CA GLY A 555 3.82 15.90 -12.42
C GLY A 555 3.18 17.08 -11.70
N GLU A 556 3.06 18.23 -12.36
CA GLU A 556 2.39 19.41 -11.80
C GLU A 556 0.89 19.17 -11.57
N ASN A 557 0.20 18.56 -12.53
CA ASN A 557 -1.22 18.20 -12.39
C ASN A 557 -1.47 17.23 -11.23
N LEU A 558 -0.68 16.16 -11.15
CA LEU A 558 -0.80 15.18 -10.06
C LEU A 558 -0.43 15.79 -8.71
N LEU A 559 0.61 16.62 -8.64
CA LEU A 559 0.98 17.32 -7.41
C LEU A 559 -0.10 18.31 -6.96
N PHE A 560 -0.74 19.00 -7.91
CA PHE A 560 -1.86 19.89 -7.64
C PHE A 560 -3.07 19.11 -7.11
N ALA A 561 -3.42 17.98 -7.75
CA ALA A 561 -4.47 17.10 -7.27
C ALA A 561 -4.17 16.58 -5.85
N ALA A 562 -2.93 16.14 -5.60
CA ALA A 562 -2.48 15.72 -4.28
C ALA A 562 -2.55 16.86 -3.25
N ALA A 563 -2.26 18.10 -3.64
CA ALA A 563 -2.36 19.26 -2.76
C ALA A 563 -3.79 19.56 -2.30
N ILE A 564 -4.77 19.38 -3.20
CA ILE A 564 -6.19 19.60 -2.89
C ILE A 564 -6.77 18.43 -2.10
N ARG A 565 -6.46 17.20 -2.51
CA ARG A 565 -7.10 15.98 -1.98
C ARG A 565 -6.42 15.44 -0.73
N ALA A 566 -5.13 15.72 -0.55
CA ALA A 566 -4.37 15.35 0.63
C ALA A 566 -3.66 16.58 1.23
N PRO A 567 -4.41 17.62 1.65
CA PRO A 567 -3.84 18.88 2.13
C PRO A 567 -3.09 18.71 3.46
N HIS A 568 -3.37 17.61 4.17
CA HIS A 568 -2.70 17.22 5.40
C HIS A 568 -1.23 16.85 5.19
N LEU A 569 -0.88 16.35 4.00
CA LEU A 569 0.47 15.88 3.73
C LEU A 569 1.44 17.05 3.54
N SER A 570 2.64 16.87 4.11
CA SER A 570 3.75 17.78 3.83
C SER A 570 4.04 17.81 2.32
N ARG A 571 4.68 18.88 1.86
CA ARG A 571 5.09 18.97 0.45
C ARG A 571 6.01 17.80 0.05
N ARG A 572 6.89 17.38 0.97
CA ARG A 572 7.82 16.27 0.75
C ARG A 572 7.07 14.95 0.58
N ASP A 573 6.06 14.70 1.40
CA ASP A 573 5.31 13.43 1.34
C ASP A 573 4.36 13.40 0.16
N ARG A 574 3.79 14.55 -0.24
CA ARG A 574 3.08 14.66 -1.52
C ARG A 574 3.99 14.35 -2.70
N SER A 575 5.23 14.86 -2.70
CA SER A 575 6.21 14.51 -3.74
C SER A 575 6.57 13.02 -3.71
N ARG A 576 6.75 12.41 -2.54
CA ARG A 576 7.03 10.97 -2.42
C ARG A 576 5.87 10.12 -2.97
N ARG A 577 4.63 10.46 -2.60
CA ARG A 577 3.43 9.77 -3.09
C ARG A 577 3.22 10.00 -4.59
N LEU A 578 3.56 11.19 -5.09
CA LEU A 578 3.53 11.49 -6.52
C LEU A 578 4.41 10.51 -7.30
N GLU A 579 5.66 10.31 -6.89
CA GLU A 579 6.55 9.39 -7.60
C GLU A 579 6.04 7.95 -7.60
N ALA A 580 5.54 7.47 -6.44
CA ALA A 580 4.89 6.16 -6.36
C ALA A 580 3.71 6.05 -7.34
N LYS A 581 2.87 7.10 -7.44
CA LYS A 581 1.73 7.13 -8.36
C LYS A 581 2.15 7.24 -9.82
N LEU A 582 3.21 7.97 -10.13
CA LEU A 582 3.75 8.04 -11.48
C LEU A 582 4.24 6.68 -11.97
N VAL A 583 4.82 5.86 -11.09
CA VAL A 583 5.19 4.47 -11.39
C VAL A 583 3.94 3.62 -11.61
N GLU A 584 2.96 3.70 -10.71
CA GLU A 584 1.70 2.95 -10.82
C GLU A 584 0.91 3.27 -12.10
N LEU A 585 0.93 4.53 -12.54
CA LEU A 585 0.28 4.98 -13.77
C LEU A 585 1.13 4.73 -15.04
N GLY A 586 2.38 4.28 -14.90
CA GLY A 586 3.31 4.16 -16.01
C GLY A 586 3.62 5.49 -16.70
N LEU A 587 3.66 6.59 -15.93
CA LEU A 587 3.89 7.97 -16.43
C LEU A 587 5.21 8.59 -15.93
N GLY A 588 6.05 7.84 -15.21
CA GLY A 588 7.31 8.33 -14.63
C GLY A 588 8.24 9.03 -15.64
N GLU A 589 8.51 8.40 -16.78
CA GLU A 589 9.38 8.99 -17.82
C GLU A 589 8.79 10.25 -18.49
N ARG A 590 7.47 10.45 -18.36
CA ARG A 590 6.72 11.58 -18.94
C ARG A 590 6.32 12.62 -17.90
N ARG A 591 6.83 12.52 -16.67
CA ARG A 591 6.51 13.42 -15.55
C ARG A 591 6.56 14.92 -15.92
N ASP A 592 7.63 15.35 -16.58
CA ASP A 592 7.85 16.76 -16.94
C ASP A 592 7.27 17.14 -18.31
N ALA A 593 6.56 16.23 -18.98
CA ALA A 593 5.88 16.52 -20.22
C ALA A 593 4.64 17.37 -19.97
N VAL A 594 4.50 18.46 -20.74
CA VAL A 594 3.27 19.27 -20.76
C VAL A 594 2.15 18.48 -21.41
N VAL A 595 0.96 18.51 -20.79
CA VAL A 595 -0.17 17.69 -21.22
C VAL A 595 -0.70 18.08 -22.61
N GLY A 596 -0.78 19.38 -22.86
CA GLY A 596 -1.25 19.95 -24.13
C GLY A 596 -2.77 19.86 -24.30
N SER A 597 -3.30 20.62 -25.26
CA SER A 597 -4.73 20.64 -25.57
C SER A 597 -5.13 19.47 -26.49
N PRO A 598 -6.43 19.12 -26.59
CA PRO A 598 -6.93 18.15 -27.55
C PRO A 598 -6.50 18.43 -29.00
N GLU A 599 -6.35 19.71 -29.37
CA GLU A 599 -5.90 20.14 -30.70
C GLU A 599 -4.38 20.06 -30.87
N ARG A 600 -3.62 20.10 -29.77
CA ARG A 600 -2.15 19.96 -29.73
C ARG A 600 -1.76 18.76 -28.88
N LYS A 601 -1.97 17.56 -29.44
CA LYS A 601 -1.69 16.28 -28.78
C LYS A 601 -0.19 16.09 -28.53
N LEU A 602 0.26 16.49 -27.34
CA LEU A 602 1.61 16.21 -26.84
C LEU A 602 1.70 14.86 -26.13
N LEU A 603 0.58 14.40 -25.54
CA LEU A 603 0.39 13.09 -24.96
C LEU A 603 -0.55 12.23 -25.80
N SER A 604 -0.34 10.92 -25.78
CA SER A 604 -1.28 9.94 -26.33
C SER A 604 -2.59 9.93 -25.53
N GLY A 605 -3.68 9.46 -26.14
CA GLY A 605 -4.97 9.32 -25.46
C GLY A 605 -4.89 8.45 -24.21
N GLY A 606 -4.12 7.35 -24.28
CA GLY A 606 -3.90 6.47 -23.14
C GLY A 606 -3.15 7.16 -22.00
N GLU A 607 -2.09 7.92 -22.29
CA GLU A 607 -1.36 8.69 -21.26
C GLU A 607 -2.26 9.74 -20.59
N ARG A 608 -3.05 10.47 -21.38
CA ARG A 608 -4.03 11.44 -20.84
C ARG A 608 -5.03 10.78 -19.91
N LYS A 609 -5.56 9.62 -20.30
CA LYS A 609 -6.57 8.93 -19.49
C LYS A 609 -5.97 8.35 -18.21
N ARG A 610 -4.75 7.80 -18.26
CA ARG A 610 -4.01 7.38 -17.07
C ARG A 610 -3.73 8.57 -16.13
N LEU A 611 -3.35 9.73 -16.65
CA LEU A 611 -3.22 10.96 -15.86
C LEU A 611 -4.55 11.30 -15.18
N ASN A 612 -5.66 11.32 -15.93
CA ASN A 612 -6.98 11.66 -15.39
C ASN A 612 -7.38 10.74 -14.22
N ILE A 613 -7.17 9.44 -14.38
CA ILE A 613 -7.40 8.45 -13.32
C ILE A 613 -6.52 8.76 -12.10
N GLY A 614 -5.25 9.07 -12.33
CA GLY A 614 -4.29 9.42 -11.28
C GLY A 614 -4.70 10.61 -10.40
N LEU A 615 -5.42 11.59 -10.94
CA LEU A 615 -5.87 12.77 -10.18
C LEU A 615 -6.78 12.38 -9.01
N ASP A 616 -7.60 11.34 -9.17
CA ASP A 616 -8.54 10.86 -8.16
C ASP A 616 -7.94 9.83 -7.20
N MET A 617 -6.76 9.28 -7.51
CA MET A 617 -6.09 8.23 -6.71
C MET A 617 -5.32 8.75 -5.49
N PHE A 618 -5.29 10.06 -5.25
CA PHE A 618 -4.73 10.65 -4.03
C PHE A 618 -5.75 10.77 -2.88
N GLY A 619 -7.02 10.46 -3.14
CA GLY A 619 -8.13 10.56 -2.17
C GLY A 619 -8.26 9.38 -1.20
N MET A 620 -9.19 9.52 -0.26
CA MET A 620 -9.49 8.54 0.79
C MET A 620 -10.69 7.64 0.50
N SER A 621 -11.18 7.67 -0.74
CA SER A 621 -12.41 6.98 -1.15
C SER A 621 -12.28 5.46 -1.04
N ASP A 622 -13.37 4.80 -0.67
CA ASP A 622 -13.51 3.35 -0.64
C ASP A 622 -14.32 2.81 -1.83
N VAL A 623 -15.18 3.66 -2.41
CA VAL A 623 -15.96 3.38 -3.61
C VAL A 623 -15.44 4.26 -4.74
N TYR A 624 -15.08 3.67 -5.88
CA TYR A 624 -14.61 4.36 -7.07
C TYR A 624 -15.55 4.11 -8.24
N LEU A 625 -16.02 5.17 -8.86
CA LEU A 625 -16.97 5.15 -9.96
C LEU A 625 -16.30 5.78 -11.18
N PHE A 626 -16.02 4.96 -12.20
CA PHE A 626 -15.37 5.41 -13.43
C PHE A 626 -16.40 5.48 -14.56
N ASP A 627 -16.61 6.69 -15.10
CA ASP A 627 -17.50 6.87 -16.25
C ASP A 627 -16.73 6.80 -17.57
N GLU A 628 -16.93 5.71 -18.30
CA GLU A 628 -16.33 5.40 -19.60
C GLU A 628 -14.81 5.63 -19.66
N PRO A 629 -14.00 4.96 -18.80
CA PRO A 629 -12.57 5.21 -18.74
C PRO A 629 -11.80 4.72 -19.97
N THR A 630 -12.40 3.88 -20.81
CA THR A 630 -11.76 3.31 -22.01
C THR A 630 -12.22 3.97 -23.32
N SER A 631 -13.12 4.96 -23.25
CA SER A 631 -13.70 5.59 -24.44
C SER A 631 -12.64 6.34 -25.26
N GLY A 632 -12.64 6.12 -26.58
CA GLY A 632 -11.72 6.75 -27.52
C GLY A 632 -10.27 6.22 -27.47
N LEU A 633 -10.01 5.11 -26.77
CA LEU A 633 -8.68 4.49 -26.67
C LEU A 633 -8.51 3.31 -27.63
N SER A 634 -7.25 3.00 -27.94
CA SER A 634 -6.89 1.74 -28.61
C SER A 634 -7.16 0.54 -27.68
N SER A 635 -7.29 -0.67 -28.23
CA SER A 635 -7.50 -1.89 -27.42
C SER A 635 -6.40 -2.10 -26.37
N LYS A 636 -5.14 -1.83 -26.74
CA LYS A 636 -3.98 -1.97 -25.86
C LYS A 636 -3.96 -0.91 -24.75
N ASP A 637 -4.29 0.34 -25.08
CA ASP A 637 -4.37 1.40 -24.07
C ASP A 637 -5.55 1.19 -23.11
N SER A 638 -6.67 0.69 -23.63
CA SER A 638 -7.84 0.32 -22.82
C SER A 638 -7.50 -0.78 -21.82
N GLU A 639 -6.76 -1.80 -22.27
CA GLU A 639 -6.27 -2.88 -21.40
C GLU A 639 -5.39 -2.34 -20.28
N HIS A 640 -4.38 -1.52 -20.60
CA HIS A 640 -3.50 -0.93 -19.60
C HIS A 640 -4.26 -0.05 -18.59
N VAL A 641 -5.23 0.74 -19.06
CA VAL A 641 -6.11 1.53 -18.18
C VAL A 641 -6.92 0.62 -17.25
N MET A 642 -7.49 -0.46 -17.76
CA MET A 642 -8.26 -1.40 -16.95
C MET A 642 -7.41 -2.19 -15.97
N GLU A 643 -6.15 -2.50 -16.30
CA GLU A 643 -5.20 -3.12 -15.37
C GLU A 643 -4.91 -2.23 -14.16
N ILE A 644 -4.74 -0.92 -14.37
CA ILE A 644 -4.58 0.07 -13.29
C ILE A 644 -5.83 0.11 -12.41
N ILE A 645 -7.01 0.18 -13.02
CA ILE A 645 -8.30 0.21 -12.31
C ILE A 645 -8.53 -1.10 -11.51
N ARG A 646 -8.16 -2.25 -12.08
CA ARG A 646 -8.22 -3.55 -11.40
C ARG A 646 -7.22 -3.63 -10.24
N GLY A 647 -6.04 -3.03 -10.40
CA GLY A 647 -5.09 -2.86 -9.30
C GLY A 647 -5.72 -2.20 -8.08
N LEU A 648 -6.51 -1.14 -8.32
CA LEU A 648 -7.25 -0.41 -7.29
C LEU A 648 -8.35 -1.25 -6.61
N SER A 649 -9.01 -2.17 -7.34
CA SER A 649 -10.18 -2.90 -6.83
C SER A 649 -9.88 -3.92 -5.73
N HIS A 650 -8.64 -4.42 -5.62
CA HIS A 650 -8.27 -5.47 -4.65
C HIS A 650 -8.74 -5.20 -3.21
N ASN A 651 -8.77 -3.93 -2.82
CA ASN A 651 -9.21 -3.49 -1.51
C ASN A 651 -10.21 -2.34 -1.60
N LYS A 652 -11.03 -2.24 -2.66
CA LYS A 652 -12.00 -1.14 -2.86
C LYS A 652 -13.25 -1.69 -3.55
N ILE A 653 -14.35 -0.93 -3.54
CA ILE A 653 -15.48 -1.18 -4.43
C ILE A 653 -15.23 -0.36 -5.69
N VAL A 654 -15.24 -0.99 -6.85
CA VAL A 654 -14.97 -0.27 -8.12
C VAL A 654 -16.06 -0.59 -9.13
N ILE A 655 -16.71 0.44 -9.65
CA ILE A 655 -17.77 0.34 -10.66
C ILE A 655 -17.34 1.15 -11.88
N VAL A 656 -17.39 0.52 -13.05
CA VAL A 656 -16.89 1.10 -14.30
C VAL A 656 -17.96 0.98 -15.37
N THR A 657 -18.35 2.09 -16.01
CA THR A 657 -19.19 2.03 -17.21
C THR A 657 -18.33 1.78 -18.45
N ILE A 658 -18.72 0.83 -19.30
CA ILE A 658 -18.04 0.56 -20.57
C ILE A 658 -19.08 0.47 -21.69
N HIS A 659 -18.82 1.19 -22.78
CA HIS A 659 -19.72 1.26 -23.93
C HIS A 659 -19.69 -0.04 -24.78
N GLN A 660 -18.50 -0.62 -25.01
CA GLN A 660 -18.32 -1.89 -25.75
C GLN A 660 -17.01 -2.58 -25.31
N PRO A 661 -17.02 -3.48 -24.29
CA PRO A 661 -15.80 -4.17 -23.88
C PRO A 661 -15.41 -5.24 -24.90
N SER A 662 -14.09 -5.43 -25.10
CA SER A 662 -13.60 -6.65 -25.75
C SER A 662 -13.82 -7.86 -24.83
N SER A 663 -13.86 -9.07 -25.39
CA SER A 663 -14.00 -10.31 -24.60
C SER A 663 -12.93 -10.41 -23.50
N LYS A 664 -11.68 -10.04 -23.81
CA LYS A 664 -10.57 -10.02 -22.85
C LYS A 664 -10.81 -9.05 -21.69
N LEU A 665 -11.31 -7.85 -21.97
CA LEU A 665 -11.64 -6.87 -20.92
C LEU A 665 -12.83 -7.32 -20.09
N PHE A 666 -13.84 -7.90 -20.73
CA PHE A 666 -15.06 -8.34 -20.05
C PHE A 666 -14.76 -9.42 -19.00
N GLN A 667 -13.80 -10.30 -19.26
CA GLN A 667 -13.33 -11.33 -18.32
C GLN A 667 -12.55 -10.78 -17.11
N MET A 668 -12.16 -9.50 -17.11
CA MET A 668 -11.48 -8.89 -15.95
C MET A 668 -12.45 -8.52 -14.82
N PHE A 669 -13.75 -8.51 -15.08
CA PHE A 669 -14.77 -8.08 -14.13
C PHE A 669 -15.24 -9.23 -13.25
N HIS A 670 -15.52 -8.91 -11.98
CA HIS A 670 -16.12 -9.84 -11.05
C HIS A 670 -17.64 -9.96 -11.29
N LYS A 671 -18.29 -8.82 -11.57
CA LYS A 671 -19.72 -8.73 -11.85
C LYS A 671 -20.00 -7.80 -13.02
N ALA A 672 -21.15 -7.97 -13.66
CA ALA A 672 -21.64 -7.15 -14.75
C ALA A 672 -23.10 -6.75 -14.52
N ILE A 673 -23.40 -5.49 -14.80
CA ILE A 673 -24.73 -4.87 -14.82
C ILE A 673 -25.04 -4.54 -16.28
N LEU A 674 -26.16 -5.04 -16.80
CA LEU A 674 -26.67 -4.64 -18.11
C LEU A 674 -27.92 -3.79 -17.94
N LEU A 675 -27.86 -2.54 -18.41
CA LEU A 675 -28.99 -1.61 -18.45
C LEU A 675 -29.56 -1.50 -19.86
N ASP A 676 -30.88 -1.46 -19.96
CA ASP A 676 -31.60 -1.15 -21.19
C ASP A 676 -32.32 0.20 -21.12
N LYS A 677 -32.95 0.62 -22.23
CA LYS A 677 -33.70 1.86 -22.36
C LYS A 677 -34.67 2.07 -21.19
N GLY A 678 -34.69 3.31 -20.69
CA GLY A 678 -35.46 3.68 -19.50
C GLY A 678 -34.74 3.38 -18.18
N GLY A 679 -33.49 2.91 -18.22
CA GLY A 679 -32.71 2.63 -17.03
C GLY A 679 -33.22 1.40 -16.28
N ARG A 680 -33.61 0.38 -17.03
CA ARG A 680 -34.06 -0.91 -16.50
C ARG A 680 -32.90 -1.88 -16.39
N LEU A 681 -32.83 -2.58 -15.26
CA LEU A 681 -31.86 -3.64 -15.04
C LEU A 681 -32.30 -4.89 -15.80
N VAL A 682 -31.53 -5.30 -16.80
CA VAL A 682 -31.78 -6.54 -17.56
C VAL A 682 -31.08 -7.73 -16.92
N PHE A 683 -29.86 -7.50 -16.43
CA PHE A 683 -29.04 -8.54 -15.83
C PHE A 683 -28.09 -7.97 -14.78
N PHE A 684 -27.89 -8.74 -13.71
CA PHE A 684 -26.84 -8.54 -12.72
C PHE A 684 -26.26 -9.89 -12.30
N GLY A 685 -24.94 -10.05 -12.35
CA GLY A 685 -24.27 -11.31 -12.02
C GLY A 685 -22.85 -11.39 -12.56
N THR A 686 -22.25 -12.58 -12.61
CA THR A 686 -20.90 -12.76 -13.18
C THR A 686 -20.92 -12.66 -14.72
N PRO A 687 -19.79 -12.33 -15.36
CA PRO A 687 -19.67 -12.39 -16.82
C PRO A 687 -20.08 -13.75 -17.42
N SER A 688 -19.73 -14.85 -16.76
CA SER A 688 -20.10 -16.20 -17.18
C SER A 688 -21.60 -16.46 -17.08
N ASP A 689 -22.23 -16.02 -15.99
CA ASP A 689 -23.68 -16.13 -15.81
C ASP A 689 -24.45 -15.30 -16.84
N MET A 690 -23.92 -14.13 -17.21
CA MET A 690 -24.53 -13.30 -18.26
C MET A 690 -24.58 -14.04 -19.59
N LEU A 691 -23.48 -14.68 -19.99
CA LEU A 691 -23.42 -15.44 -21.24
C LEU A 691 -24.41 -16.62 -21.24
N ARG A 692 -24.51 -17.34 -20.12
CA ARG A 692 -25.49 -18.42 -19.95
C ARG A 692 -26.92 -17.90 -20.03
N TYR A 693 -27.23 -16.84 -19.29
CA TYR A 693 -28.56 -16.22 -19.27
C TYR A 693 -29.05 -15.83 -20.67
N PHE A 694 -28.19 -15.18 -21.47
CA PHE A 694 -28.58 -14.79 -22.84
C PHE A 694 -28.61 -15.96 -23.82
N ALA A 695 -27.78 -16.99 -23.64
CA ALA A 695 -27.87 -18.22 -24.45
C ALA A 695 -29.18 -18.98 -24.17
N GLU A 696 -29.60 -19.06 -22.91
CA GLU A 696 -30.88 -19.65 -22.53
C GLU A 696 -32.07 -18.84 -23.07
N ALA A 697 -32.01 -17.51 -22.97
CA ALA A 697 -33.04 -16.62 -23.52
C ALA A 697 -33.12 -16.72 -25.06
N GLU A 698 -31.97 -16.81 -25.75
CA GLU A 698 -31.92 -17.02 -27.21
C GLU A 698 -32.50 -18.38 -27.60
N HIS A 699 -32.15 -19.45 -26.88
CA HIS A 699 -32.69 -20.78 -27.10
C HIS A 699 -34.21 -20.81 -26.88
N GLN A 700 -34.71 -20.19 -25.81
CA GLN A 700 -36.15 -20.03 -25.58
C GLN A 700 -36.83 -19.21 -26.67
N HIS A 701 -36.20 -18.15 -27.18
CA HIS A 701 -36.78 -17.37 -28.27
C HIS A 701 -36.81 -18.14 -29.60
N GLN A 702 -35.80 -18.98 -29.87
CA GLN A 702 -35.69 -19.75 -31.12
C GLN A 702 -36.51 -21.05 -31.11
N PHE A 703 -36.64 -21.71 -29.95
CA PHE A 703 -37.23 -23.04 -29.82
C PHE A 703 -38.35 -23.15 -28.76
N GLY A 704 -38.54 -22.13 -27.94
CA GLY A 704 -39.58 -22.03 -26.92
C GLY A 704 -40.83 -21.33 -27.44
N ALA A 705 -41.54 -21.98 -28.36
CA ALA A 705 -42.96 -21.74 -28.59
C ALA A 705 -43.63 -23.13 -28.67
N GLU A 706 -44.15 -23.60 -27.55
CA GLU A 706 -45.27 -24.53 -27.52
C GLU A 706 -46.56 -23.76 -27.30
#